data_AF-A0A2Z6QAH1-F1
#
_entry.id   AF-A0A2Z6QAH1-F1
#
_cell.length_a   1.000
_cell.length_b   1.000
_cell.length_c   1.000
_cell.angle_alpha   90.00
_cell.angle_beta   90.00
_cell.angle_gamma   90.00
#
_symmetry.space_group_name_H-M   'P 1'
#
loop_
_entity.id
_entity.type
_entity.pdbx_description
1 polymer ?
#
loop_
_entity_poly.entity_id
_entity_poly.type
_entity_poly.pdbx_seq_one_letter_code
_entity_poly.pdbx_strand_id
1 'polypeptide(L)'
;MSVIEGLSHIVLNTSSVEKYENTVQFYSLFGYQYISHVGPQVPTNKVSQFSPLEEKVLHLFSKPPTQDITIKIVLTTNANEKEPFPEEKDWRLEQTSLVSATKNIAGVESILESNNLKYQKYTYLEIDESDPLATPSPADFVHTEIYTHDPLNNLITFTNKPVPFSKSIYPIKPISPVKQNDVLSSNISTQPKDKKKRIGVLTSGGDSPGMNAAVRAIVRVAISRGCDAYAIFEGYEGLVNGGEMIKKFGWADVRGYLSIGGTLIGTARCKSFRERKGRLSAAYNLVKTGIDALIVCGGDGSLTGADVLRSEWPELLDELLKEERITAEEAATYRHLTVVGLVGSIDNDMSSTDITIGAVTSLHRICEAVDSISSTALSHSRAFVVEVMGRNCGWLALMAAVSTGADFVFIPERPPESDDWENEMCEVLKKHRQLGKRKTIIIVAEGAIDKNLNPIRPEYIKKLLTDRMGLDTRVTTLGHTQRGGKPCSFDRNLATLQGVEAVHAVLRATPDTPSPMIGIRENKITCEPLMKAVELTRQVAEAIARKDFKRAMELRDPEFFENYKAYIDTTIVNHNKPSSENQCLRIGIIHIGAPAGGMNPATRAVVRYAINRGHTPVAIYNGFEGLLQDNLRELSWLDVDGWTAKGGSELGTHKMSVADLDTGMIAYQLQKHRINSLLLIGGFEAFSSLVELNHCRDQYPAFCIPMVCLPATISNNVPGTDFSIGSDTSLNAIVESCDAIKQSASASRRRVFVVEVHGGQSGYLAVLAGLAVGATSAYIPEEGVSLKKLQLDISHLLRRYGEDKKGTSSGRLILRNECASSTYTTDVIANIFKSESRGLFDSRTSVLGHVQQGGAPSPTDRIRATRLAVRCVKFLEQHMSHSTSEKIVFPSIYTNIKDSAAVIGINGAQVVFTPVVDLLSETDMKNRKSKKAWWINLKELVEILSKWGYYEVEPEPNQLFYETLDNALHRRY
;
A
#
# COMPACT_ATOMS: atom_id res chain seq x y z
N MET A 1 -14.45 32.71 44.59
CA MET A 1 -13.62 31.49 44.60
C MET A 1 -14.54 30.33 44.94
N SER A 2 -14.66 29.32 44.09
CA SER A 2 -15.46 28.13 44.41
C SER A 2 -14.63 27.24 45.35
N VAL A 3 -15.20 26.83 46.48
CA VAL A 3 -14.50 26.08 47.56
C VAL A 3 -14.27 24.60 47.20
N ILE A 4 -14.77 24.14 46.04
CA ILE A 4 -14.70 22.74 45.59
C ILE A 4 -14.00 22.71 44.22
N GLU A 5 -12.80 22.12 44.16
CA GLU A 5 -11.98 22.03 42.93
C GLU A 5 -12.37 20.86 42.00
N GLY A 6 -13.11 19.87 42.52
CA GLY A 6 -13.55 18.70 41.75
C GLY A 6 -14.01 17.54 42.64
N LEU A 7 -14.31 16.39 42.02
CA LEU A 7 -14.66 15.14 42.69
C LEU A 7 -13.40 14.29 42.87
N SER A 8 -13.02 13.97 44.11
CA SER A 8 -11.81 13.17 44.36
C SER A 8 -12.01 11.67 44.13
N HIS A 9 -13.11 11.11 44.65
CA HIS A 9 -13.48 9.70 44.46
C HIS A 9 -14.95 9.46 44.82
N ILE A 10 -15.51 8.36 44.33
CA ILE A 10 -16.85 7.85 44.66
C ILE A 10 -16.69 6.60 45.52
N VAL A 11 -17.43 6.49 46.62
CA VAL A 11 -17.40 5.32 47.50
C VAL A 11 -18.70 4.54 47.38
N LEU A 12 -18.61 3.26 47.02
CA LEU A 12 -19.73 2.32 46.92
C LEU A 12 -19.59 1.26 48.01
N ASN A 13 -20.57 1.18 48.90
CA ASN A 13 -20.56 0.24 50.02
C ASN A 13 -21.49 -0.94 49.74
N THR A 14 -21.07 -2.15 50.12
CA THR A 14 -21.90 -3.36 50.04
C THR A 14 -21.63 -4.28 51.23
N SER A 15 -22.65 -5.05 51.62
CA SER A 15 -22.55 -6.11 52.64
C SER A 15 -22.41 -7.50 52.04
N SER A 16 -22.61 -7.64 50.72
CA SER A 16 -22.55 -8.92 50.01
C SER A 16 -21.25 -9.05 49.23
N VAL A 17 -20.50 -10.13 49.51
CA VAL A 17 -19.26 -10.50 48.82
C VAL A 17 -19.50 -10.76 47.33
N GLU A 18 -20.64 -11.34 46.98
CA GLU A 18 -21.01 -11.58 45.58
C GLU A 18 -21.24 -10.27 44.83
N LYS A 19 -22.02 -9.35 45.42
CA LYS A 19 -22.25 -8.03 44.84
C LYS A 19 -20.96 -7.21 44.76
N TYR A 20 -20.06 -7.37 45.74
CA TYR A 20 -18.74 -6.74 45.77
C TYR A 20 -17.91 -7.10 44.53
N GLU A 21 -17.73 -8.40 44.24
CA GLU A 21 -16.97 -8.85 43.07
C GLU A 21 -17.67 -8.51 41.75
N ASN A 22 -18.99 -8.66 41.68
CA ASN A 22 -19.75 -8.33 40.48
C ASN A 22 -19.64 -6.84 40.14
N THR A 23 -19.63 -5.96 41.14
CA THR A 23 -19.47 -4.50 40.94
C THR A 23 -18.07 -4.17 40.42
N VAL A 24 -17.04 -4.83 40.91
CA VAL A 24 -15.67 -4.66 40.41
C VAL A 24 -15.59 -5.04 38.93
N GLN A 25 -16.13 -6.21 38.56
CA GLN A 25 -16.15 -6.68 37.18
C GLN A 25 -16.95 -5.73 36.27
N PHE A 26 -18.11 -5.26 36.74
CA PHE A 26 -18.98 -4.35 36.00
C PHE A 26 -18.25 -3.06 35.61
N TYR A 27 -17.58 -2.38 36.54
CA TYR A 27 -16.87 -1.14 36.21
C TYR A 27 -15.63 -1.38 35.34
N SER A 28 -14.97 -2.55 35.45
CA SER A 28 -13.86 -2.90 34.55
C SER A 28 -14.28 -3.04 33.09
N LEU A 29 -15.53 -3.43 32.78
CA LEU A 29 -16.05 -3.44 31.40
C LEU A 29 -16.00 -2.07 30.74
N PHE A 30 -16.15 -1.00 31.52
CA PHE A 30 -16.13 0.39 31.06
C PHE A 30 -14.73 1.03 31.14
N GLY A 31 -13.69 0.23 31.36
CA GLY A 31 -12.29 0.66 31.29
C GLY A 31 -11.65 1.05 32.62
N TYR A 32 -12.34 0.86 33.76
CA TYR A 32 -11.74 1.07 35.07
C TYR A 32 -10.68 0.00 35.37
N GLN A 33 -9.49 0.45 35.76
CA GLN A 33 -8.37 -0.42 36.10
C GLN A 33 -8.22 -0.54 37.61
N TYR A 34 -7.81 -1.71 38.05
CA TYR A 34 -7.53 -1.98 39.44
C TYR A 34 -6.19 -1.39 39.87
N ILE A 35 -6.19 -0.54 40.91
CA ILE A 35 -4.96 0.09 41.44
C ILE A 35 -4.48 -0.58 42.73
N SER A 36 -5.37 -0.83 43.69
CA SER A 36 -4.95 -1.32 45.01
C SER A 36 -6.01 -2.10 45.78
N HIS A 37 -5.51 -3.00 46.64
CA HIS A 37 -6.25 -3.76 47.65
C HIS A 37 -5.93 -3.22 49.03
N VAL A 38 -6.91 -3.06 49.90
CA VAL A 38 -6.68 -2.94 51.34
C VAL A 38 -7.44 -4.05 52.05
N GLY A 39 -6.70 -5.02 52.58
CA GLY A 39 -7.25 -6.13 53.38
C GLY A 39 -7.70 -5.69 54.78
N PRO A 40 -8.38 -6.58 55.54
CA PRO A 40 -9.02 -6.23 56.81
C PRO A 40 -8.01 -5.68 57.83
N GLN A 41 -8.20 -4.42 58.24
CA GLN A 41 -7.37 -3.81 59.28
C GLN A 41 -7.99 -4.00 60.67
N VAL A 42 -7.16 -4.38 61.64
CA VAL A 42 -7.50 -4.31 63.07
C VAL A 42 -7.52 -2.82 63.48
N PRO A 43 -8.60 -2.29 64.10
CA PRO A 43 -8.78 -0.86 64.27
C PRO A 43 -7.78 -0.29 65.28
N THR A 44 -6.94 0.65 64.85
CA THR A 44 -5.98 1.35 65.72
C THR A 44 -6.52 2.66 66.32
N ASN A 45 -7.74 3.12 66.00
CA ASN A 45 -8.31 4.32 66.62
C ASN A 45 -9.86 4.33 66.73
N LYS A 46 -10.36 4.77 67.89
CA LYS A 46 -11.74 4.68 68.41
C LYS A 46 -12.77 5.68 67.84
N VAL A 47 -12.63 6.18 66.60
CA VAL A 47 -13.51 7.26 66.09
C VAL A 47 -14.19 6.99 64.73
N SER A 48 -14.23 5.74 64.25
CA SER A 48 -15.10 5.43 63.09
C SER A 48 -15.95 4.18 63.34
N GLN A 49 -17.27 4.33 63.22
CA GLN A 49 -18.25 3.23 63.26
C GLN A 49 -18.29 2.40 61.95
N PHE A 50 -17.35 2.63 61.03
CA PHE A 50 -17.25 1.94 59.73
C PHE A 50 -15.83 1.39 59.57
N SER A 51 -15.58 0.18 60.06
CA SER A 51 -14.36 -0.55 59.72
C SER A 51 -14.64 -1.43 58.50
N PRO A 52 -14.00 -1.18 57.34
CA PRO A 52 -14.20 -1.99 56.15
C PRO A 52 -13.58 -3.38 56.34
N LEU A 53 -14.29 -4.42 55.92
CA LEU A 53 -13.77 -5.78 55.83
C LEU A 53 -12.78 -5.89 54.67
N GLU A 54 -13.06 -5.20 53.56
CA GLU A 54 -12.24 -5.21 52.35
C GLU A 54 -12.49 -3.94 51.50
N GLU A 55 -11.45 -3.33 50.93
CA GLU A 55 -11.56 -2.18 50.02
C GLU A 55 -10.77 -2.43 48.73
N LYS A 56 -11.43 -2.23 47.58
CA LYS A 56 -10.81 -2.26 46.24
C LYS A 56 -10.94 -0.88 45.61
N VAL A 57 -9.82 -0.36 45.12
CA VAL A 57 -9.76 0.94 44.45
C VAL A 57 -9.62 0.73 42.95
N LEU A 58 -10.62 1.21 42.21
CA LEU A 58 -10.68 1.24 40.76
C LEU A 58 -10.44 2.65 40.26
N HIS A 59 -9.74 2.78 39.14
CA HIS A 59 -9.38 4.08 38.61
C HIS A 59 -9.42 4.08 37.09
N LEU A 60 -9.97 5.15 36.55
CA LEU A 60 -10.05 5.39 35.13
C LEU A 60 -9.00 6.43 34.75
N PHE A 61 -7.87 5.95 34.21
CA PHE A 61 -6.79 6.81 33.74
C PHE A 61 -7.19 7.53 32.45
N SER A 62 -7.02 8.84 32.42
CA SER A 62 -7.40 9.67 31.28
C SER A 62 -6.20 10.50 30.78
N LYS A 63 -6.21 10.91 29.50
CA LYS A 63 -5.17 11.80 28.94
C LYS A 63 -5.65 13.26 29.10
N PRO A 64 -4.80 14.21 29.55
CA PRO A 64 -5.20 15.61 29.71
C PRO A 64 -5.91 16.15 28.46
N PRO A 65 -7.01 16.93 28.60
CA PRO A 65 -7.38 17.77 29.76
C PRO A 65 -8.41 17.18 30.74
N THR A 66 -8.75 15.89 30.63
CA THR A 66 -9.72 15.23 31.51
C THR A 66 -9.18 14.98 32.93
N GLN A 67 -10.05 14.93 33.94
CA GLN A 67 -9.69 14.57 35.32
C GLN A 67 -9.85 13.07 35.55
N ASP A 68 -8.88 12.43 36.19
CA ASP A 68 -8.96 11.00 36.46
C ASP A 68 -10.05 10.69 37.51
N ILE A 69 -10.81 9.61 37.30
CA ILE A 69 -11.94 9.24 38.16
C ILE A 69 -11.59 8.00 38.98
N THR A 70 -11.75 8.11 40.31
CA THR A 70 -11.53 6.99 41.25
C THR A 70 -12.84 6.49 41.83
N ILE A 71 -13.08 5.18 41.77
CA ILE A 71 -14.19 4.50 42.44
C ILE A 71 -13.61 3.55 43.49
N LYS A 72 -14.08 3.68 44.73
CA LYS A 72 -13.74 2.79 45.83
C LYS A 72 -14.93 1.90 46.13
N ILE A 73 -14.73 0.59 46.07
CA ILE A 73 -15.75 -0.40 46.43
C ILE A 73 -15.35 -0.99 47.77
N VAL A 74 -16.24 -0.88 48.75
CA VAL A 74 -15.97 -1.21 50.16
C VAL A 74 -16.96 -2.26 50.66
N LEU A 75 -16.44 -3.36 51.19
CA LEU A 75 -17.22 -4.40 51.85
C LEU A 75 -17.35 -4.03 53.34
N THR A 76 -18.58 -3.86 53.85
CA THR A 76 -18.86 -3.49 55.25
C THR A 76 -19.86 -4.44 55.89
N THR A 77 -19.89 -4.51 57.23
CA THR A 77 -20.84 -5.36 57.97
C THR A 77 -22.28 -4.84 57.95
N ASN A 78 -22.45 -3.53 57.73
CA ASN A 78 -23.75 -2.86 57.60
C ASN A 78 -23.72 -1.96 56.38
N ALA A 79 -24.35 -2.39 55.28
CA ALA A 79 -24.63 -1.55 54.12
C ALA A 79 -26.15 -1.53 53.90
N ASN A 80 -26.71 -0.34 53.63
CA ASN A 80 -28.10 -0.23 53.21
C ASN A 80 -28.18 -0.69 51.75
N GLU A 81 -28.68 -1.90 51.53
CA GLU A 81 -28.91 -2.40 50.18
C GLU A 81 -30.10 -1.68 49.54
N LYS A 82 -29.89 -1.14 48.33
CA LYS A 82 -30.97 -0.54 47.56
C LYS A 82 -31.87 -1.65 47.01
N GLU A 83 -33.19 -1.45 47.16
CA GLU A 83 -34.18 -2.37 46.59
C GLU A 83 -34.00 -2.49 45.06
N PRO A 84 -34.29 -3.65 44.47
CA PRO A 84 -34.27 -3.83 43.02
C PRO A 84 -35.31 -2.91 42.36
N PHE A 85 -34.93 -2.23 41.28
CA PHE A 85 -35.81 -1.28 40.61
C PHE A 85 -36.92 -1.98 39.80
N PRO A 86 -38.15 -1.41 39.76
CA PRO A 86 -39.23 -1.91 38.92
C PRO A 86 -38.98 -1.63 37.43
N GLU A 87 -39.15 -2.65 36.58
CA GLU A 87 -38.78 -2.64 35.17
C GLU A 87 -39.61 -1.69 34.28
N GLU A 88 -40.83 -1.34 34.70
CA GLU A 88 -41.78 -0.57 33.90
C GLU A 88 -41.68 0.96 34.08
N LYS A 89 -40.74 1.45 34.90
CA LYS A 89 -40.60 2.87 35.20
C LYS A 89 -39.60 3.56 34.27
N ASP A 90 -39.91 4.79 33.86
CA ASP A 90 -38.97 5.65 33.13
C ASP A 90 -37.82 6.08 34.06
N TRP A 91 -36.60 5.60 33.80
CA TRP A 91 -35.44 5.83 34.67
C TRP A 91 -34.95 7.29 34.65
N ARG A 92 -35.42 8.13 33.71
CA ARG A 92 -35.15 9.58 33.70
C ARG A 92 -35.76 10.31 34.89
N LEU A 93 -36.79 9.74 35.52
CA LEU A 93 -37.50 10.36 36.64
C LEU A 93 -36.79 10.16 37.99
N GLU A 94 -35.65 9.47 38.04
CA GLU A 94 -34.89 9.28 39.28
C GLU A 94 -34.05 10.50 39.64
N GLN A 95 -34.08 10.91 40.91
CA GLN A 95 -33.40 12.11 41.38
C GLN A 95 -31.89 11.96 41.58
N THR A 96 -31.36 10.72 41.57
CA THR A 96 -29.93 10.45 41.85
C THR A 96 -29.36 9.43 40.88
N SER A 97 -28.47 9.88 39.99
CA SER A 97 -27.72 9.00 39.07
C SER A 97 -26.25 9.42 38.99
N LEU A 98 -25.39 8.44 38.71
CA LEU A 98 -23.99 8.69 38.40
C LEU A 98 -23.86 9.01 36.91
N VAL A 99 -23.59 10.26 36.56
CA VAL A 99 -23.52 10.69 35.15
C VAL A 99 -22.09 10.64 34.64
N SER A 100 -21.88 9.92 33.53
CA SER A 100 -20.62 9.78 32.82
C SER A 100 -20.74 10.32 31.39
N ALA A 101 -19.95 11.33 31.05
CA ALA A 101 -19.96 11.94 29.71
C ALA A 101 -19.02 11.20 28.75
N THR A 102 -19.55 10.62 27.66
CA THR A 102 -18.80 9.87 26.63
C THR A 102 -19.22 10.20 25.18
N LYS A 103 -18.26 10.24 24.26
CA LYS A 103 -18.52 10.42 22.81
C LYS A 103 -18.90 9.09 22.14
N ASN A 104 -18.56 7.96 22.78
CA ASN A 104 -18.74 6.63 22.21
C ASN A 104 -19.98 5.95 22.78
N ILE A 105 -21.15 6.55 22.55
CA ILE A 105 -22.44 5.99 22.98
C ILE A 105 -22.67 4.60 22.34
N ALA A 106 -22.28 4.42 21.07
CA ALA A 106 -22.36 3.13 20.39
C ALA A 106 -21.48 2.04 21.05
N GLY A 107 -20.32 2.43 21.59
CA GLY A 107 -19.45 1.51 22.34
C GLY A 107 -20.06 1.08 23.67
N VAL A 108 -20.74 1.99 24.38
CA VAL A 108 -21.48 1.67 25.61
C VAL A 108 -22.59 0.67 25.32
N GLU A 109 -23.37 0.95 24.27
CA GLU A 109 -24.46 0.08 23.82
C GLU A 109 -23.94 -1.32 23.49
N SER A 110 -22.86 -1.41 22.72
CA SER A 110 -22.24 -2.70 22.39
C SER A 110 -21.75 -3.48 23.62
N ILE A 111 -21.20 -2.81 24.64
CA ILE A 111 -20.76 -3.46 25.89
C ILE A 111 -21.97 -4.00 26.67
N LEU A 112 -23.03 -3.19 26.79
CA LEU A 112 -24.24 -3.57 27.51
C LEU A 112 -24.94 -4.75 26.84
N GLU A 113 -25.10 -4.72 25.52
CA GLU A 113 -25.67 -5.82 24.73
C GLU A 113 -24.82 -7.10 24.84
N SER A 114 -23.49 -6.99 24.70
CA SER A 114 -22.59 -8.16 24.73
C SER A 114 -22.57 -8.88 26.08
N ASN A 115 -22.86 -8.17 27.17
CA ASN A 115 -22.91 -8.71 28.53
C ASN A 115 -24.35 -8.95 29.02
N ASN A 116 -25.35 -8.83 28.13
CA ASN A 116 -26.77 -9.00 28.45
C ASN A 116 -27.26 -8.13 29.63
N LEU A 117 -26.75 -6.89 29.70
CA LEU A 117 -27.11 -5.90 30.71
C LEU A 117 -28.29 -5.06 30.23
N LYS A 118 -29.29 -4.85 31.10
CA LYS A 118 -30.50 -4.08 30.77
C LYS A 118 -30.22 -2.58 30.74
N TYR A 119 -30.71 -1.88 29.72
CA TYR A 119 -30.56 -0.43 29.60
C TYR A 119 -31.78 0.25 28.95
N GLN A 120 -31.96 1.55 29.23
CA GLN A 120 -32.93 2.42 28.54
C GLN A 120 -32.17 3.51 27.78
N LYS A 121 -32.52 3.75 26.51
CA LYS A 121 -31.84 4.73 25.64
C LYS A 121 -32.82 5.79 25.17
N TYR A 122 -32.41 7.05 25.29
CA TYR A 122 -33.20 8.21 24.88
C TYR A 122 -32.36 9.12 24.01
N THR A 123 -32.86 9.46 22.82
CA THR A 123 -32.21 10.40 21.89
C THR A 123 -33.15 11.58 21.65
N TYR A 124 -32.65 12.80 21.84
CA TYR A 124 -33.42 14.03 21.69
C TYR A 124 -32.55 15.15 21.08
N LEU A 125 -33.21 16.14 20.47
CA LEU A 125 -32.59 17.33 19.90
C LEU A 125 -32.64 18.47 20.93
N GLU A 126 -31.51 19.13 21.19
CA GLU A 126 -31.48 20.35 22.00
C GLU A 126 -31.79 21.55 21.10
N ILE A 127 -32.91 22.22 21.34
CA ILE A 127 -33.31 23.44 20.63
C ILE A 127 -32.85 24.61 21.49
N ASP A 128 -31.92 25.42 20.98
CA ASP A 128 -31.50 26.65 21.65
C ASP A 128 -32.59 27.72 21.47
N GLU A 129 -33.39 27.96 22.51
CA GLU A 129 -34.47 28.97 22.47
C GLU A 129 -33.94 30.41 22.32
N SER A 130 -32.63 30.62 22.45
CA SER A 130 -32.01 31.96 22.44
C SER A 130 -31.61 32.49 21.05
N ASP A 131 -31.55 31.64 20.01
CA ASP A 131 -31.30 32.07 18.62
C ASP A 131 -32.05 31.19 17.59
N PRO A 132 -33.28 31.55 17.21
CA PRO A 132 -34.09 30.76 16.27
C PRO A 132 -33.64 30.84 14.80
N LEU A 133 -32.58 31.59 14.47
CA LEU A 133 -32.11 31.80 13.08
C LEU A 133 -30.72 31.20 12.78
N ALA A 134 -30.02 30.65 13.78
CA ALA A 134 -28.83 29.86 13.53
C ALA A 134 -29.22 28.50 12.90
N THR A 135 -28.71 28.19 11.71
CA THR A 135 -28.73 26.82 11.14
C THR A 135 -27.38 26.15 11.35
N PRO A 136 -27.17 25.40 12.45
CA PRO A 136 -26.02 24.53 12.64
C PRO A 136 -26.23 23.13 12.04
N SER A 137 -25.14 22.39 11.86
CA SER A 137 -25.11 20.99 11.41
C SER A 137 -25.93 20.07 12.34
N PRO A 138 -26.73 19.10 11.83
CA PRO A 138 -27.60 18.25 12.66
C PRO A 138 -26.87 17.43 13.73
N ALA A 139 -25.58 17.14 13.55
CA ALA A 139 -24.84 16.22 14.41
C ALA A 139 -24.49 16.79 15.78
N ASP A 140 -24.40 18.12 15.92
CA ASP A 140 -23.89 18.75 17.15
C ASP A 140 -24.97 18.93 18.23
N PHE A 141 -26.26 18.78 17.88
CA PHE A 141 -27.41 19.01 18.77
C PHE A 141 -28.23 17.75 19.08
N VAL A 142 -27.81 16.57 18.57
CA VAL A 142 -28.45 15.28 18.90
C VAL A 142 -27.78 14.71 20.16
N HIS A 143 -28.48 14.78 21.29
CA HIS A 143 -28.03 14.18 22.53
C HIS A 143 -28.65 12.81 22.73
N THR A 144 -27.82 11.86 23.18
CA THR A 144 -28.23 10.51 23.54
C THR A 144 -27.78 10.19 24.94
N GLU A 145 -28.73 9.71 25.74
CA GLU A 145 -28.55 9.28 27.12
C GLU A 145 -28.89 7.79 27.22
N ILE A 146 -27.96 7.01 27.77
CA ILE A 146 -28.13 5.59 28.08
C ILE A 146 -28.14 5.44 29.60
N TYR A 147 -29.19 4.83 30.12
CA TYR A 147 -29.37 4.54 31.54
C TYR A 147 -29.20 3.04 31.80
N THR A 148 -28.42 2.67 32.80
CA THR A 148 -28.21 1.29 33.26
C THR A 148 -28.01 1.26 34.77
N HIS A 149 -28.20 0.10 35.40
CA HIS A 149 -27.88 -0.08 36.81
C HIS A 149 -26.58 -0.87 37.01
N ASP A 150 -25.83 -0.55 38.06
CA ASP A 150 -24.75 -1.40 38.55
C ASP A 150 -25.31 -2.56 39.42
N PRO A 151 -24.47 -3.57 39.78
CA PRO A 151 -24.90 -4.67 40.65
C PRO A 151 -25.29 -4.28 42.08
N LEU A 152 -25.06 -3.02 42.50
CA LEU A 152 -25.50 -2.45 43.77
C LEU A 152 -26.80 -1.64 43.63
N ASN A 153 -27.46 -1.71 42.46
CA ASN A 153 -28.66 -0.95 42.15
C ASN A 153 -28.41 0.57 42.24
N ASN A 154 -27.28 1.07 41.74
CA ASN A 154 -27.06 2.49 41.46
C ASN A 154 -27.35 2.77 39.98
N LEU A 155 -28.15 3.81 39.71
CA LEU A 155 -28.41 4.27 38.35
C LEU A 155 -27.18 4.99 37.78
N ILE A 156 -26.73 4.55 36.61
CA ILE A 156 -25.61 5.11 35.85
C ILE A 156 -26.14 5.63 34.52
N THR A 157 -25.78 6.87 34.20
CA THR A 157 -26.19 7.55 32.98
C THR A 157 -24.97 7.84 32.13
N PHE A 158 -24.93 7.32 30.90
CA PHE A 158 -23.93 7.66 29.89
C PHE A 158 -24.52 8.67 28.91
N THR A 159 -23.89 9.84 28.75
CA THR A 159 -24.41 10.91 27.89
C THR A 159 -23.34 11.50 26.99
N ASN A 160 -23.71 11.89 25.77
CA ASN A 160 -22.84 12.72 24.92
C ASN A 160 -23.06 14.23 25.15
N LYS A 161 -23.98 14.61 26.05
CA LYS A 161 -24.23 16.00 26.46
C LYS A 161 -23.13 16.51 27.41
N PRO A 162 -22.62 17.73 27.23
CA PRO A 162 -21.71 18.34 28.21
C PRO A 162 -22.37 18.48 29.58
N VAL A 163 -21.66 18.13 30.66
CA VAL A 163 -22.18 18.25 32.04
C VAL A 163 -21.49 19.39 32.81
N PRO A 164 -22.17 20.08 33.74
CA PRO A 164 -21.65 21.29 34.40
C PRO A 164 -20.30 21.11 35.12
N PHE A 165 -20.04 19.90 35.61
CA PHE A 165 -18.84 19.55 36.38
C PHE A 165 -17.76 18.81 35.56
N SER A 166 -18.01 18.54 34.27
CA SER A 166 -17.02 17.96 33.35
C SER A 166 -17.15 18.58 31.97
N LYS A 167 -16.19 19.43 31.60
CA LYS A 167 -16.09 20.02 30.25
C LYS A 167 -15.47 19.07 29.20
N SER A 168 -15.11 17.85 29.61
CA SER A 168 -14.35 16.90 28.80
C SER A 168 -15.05 15.55 28.69
N ILE A 169 -15.02 14.97 27.50
CA ILE A 169 -15.79 13.77 27.14
C ILE A 169 -14.81 12.59 26.95
N TYR A 170 -15.03 11.47 27.67
CA TYR A 170 -14.10 10.33 27.68
C TYR A 170 -14.37 9.32 26.56
N PRO A 171 -13.35 8.72 25.93
CA PRO A 171 -13.52 7.61 25.00
C PRO A 171 -13.60 6.27 25.75
N ILE A 172 -14.73 5.56 25.62
CA ILE A 172 -14.86 4.18 26.10
C ILE A 172 -14.31 3.24 25.01
N LYS A 173 -13.32 2.41 25.37
CA LYS A 173 -12.79 1.35 24.50
C LYS A 173 -13.43 0.02 24.91
N PRO A 174 -14.15 -0.68 24.02
CA PRO A 174 -14.72 -1.98 24.34
C PRO A 174 -13.59 -3.00 24.58
N ILE A 175 -13.60 -3.64 25.75
CA ILE A 175 -12.75 -4.78 26.07
C ILE A 175 -13.52 -6.03 25.65
N SER A 176 -12.94 -6.87 24.79
CA SER A 176 -13.55 -8.15 24.43
C SER A 176 -13.62 -9.07 25.67
N PRO A 177 -14.68 -9.87 25.85
CA PRO A 177 -14.81 -10.73 27.02
C PRO A 177 -13.67 -11.75 27.05
N VAL A 178 -12.84 -11.66 28.08
CA VAL A 178 -11.80 -12.63 28.41
C VAL A 178 -12.48 -13.96 28.73
N LYS A 179 -12.19 -15.02 27.97
CA LYS A 179 -12.65 -16.36 28.30
C LYS A 179 -12.07 -16.76 29.67
N GLN A 180 -12.94 -17.12 30.61
CA GLN A 180 -12.65 -17.50 32.00
C GLN A 180 -11.72 -18.73 32.20
N ASN A 181 -11.07 -19.24 31.15
CA ASN A 181 -10.19 -20.40 31.26
C ASN A 181 -8.68 -20.07 31.37
N ASP A 182 -8.27 -18.80 31.30
CA ASP A 182 -6.83 -18.44 31.32
C ASP A 182 -6.30 -17.94 32.68
N VAL A 183 -7.08 -18.03 33.77
CA VAL A 183 -6.67 -17.49 35.10
C VAL A 183 -6.15 -18.57 36.07
N LEU A 184 -6.07 -19.84 35.65
CA LEU A 184 -5.55 -20.93 36.50
C LEU A 184 -4.20 -21.53 36.06
N SER A 185 -3.47 -20.87 35.16
CA SER A 185 -2.09 -21.24 34.83
C SER A 185 -1.05 -20.17 35.16
N SER A 186 -1.25 -19.43 36.27
CA SER A 186 -0.18 -18.67 36.91
C SER A 186 0.56 -19.49 37.98
N ASN A 187 0.69 -20.81 37.76
CA ASN A 187 1.83 -21.51 38.30
C ASN A 187 3.02 -21.09 37.45
N ILE A 188 4.00 -20.49 38.10
CA ILE A 188 5.36 -20.27 37.58
C ILE A 188 5.87 -21.63 37.12
N SER A 189 5.55 -21.94 35.87
CA SER A 189 6.10 -23.08 35.18
C SER A 189 7.49 -22.64 34.80
N THR A 190 8.47 -23.21 35.50
CA THR A 190 9.82 -23.40 34.99
C THR A 190 9.75 -24.28 33.74
N GLN A 191 9.13 -23.77 32.68
CA GLN A 191 9.26 -24.34 31.35
C GLN A 191 10.68 -24.07 30.87
N PRO A 192 11.34 -25.06 30.26
CA PRO A 192 12.65 -24.87 29.68
C PRO A 192 12.55 -23.73 28.66
N LYS A 193 13.50 -22.79 28.67
CA LYS A 193 13.63 -21.73 27.67
C LYS A 193 13.42 -22.34 26.28
N ASP A 194 12.32 -22.02 25.61
CA ASP A 194 12.07 -22.46 24.24
C ASP A 194 13.28 -22.08 23.37
N LYS A 195 13.79 -23.07 22.64
CA LYS A 195 14.98 -22.94 21.81
C LYS A 195 14.66 -21.92 20.71
N LYS A 196 15.46 -20.84 20.62
CA LYS A 196 15.28 -19.80 19.58
C LYS A 196 15.23 -20.44 18.19
N LYS A 197 14.14 -20.20 17.43
CA LYS A 197 14.04 -20.60 16.02
C LYS A 197 15.18 -20.01 15.20
N ARG A 198 15.67 -20.77 14.22
CA ARG A 198 16.77 -20.39 13.33
C ARG A 198 16.28 -20.42 11.89
N ILE A 199 16.20 -19.24 11.29
CA ILE A 199 15.66 -19.06 9.94
C ILE A 199 16.81 -18.93 8.95
N GLY A 200 16.91 -19.86 8.02
CA GLY A 200 17.82 -19.80 6.87
C GLY A 200 17.18 -19.08 5.69
N VAL A 201 17.91 -18.20 5.03
CA VAL A 201 17.49 -17.55 3.77
C VAL A 201 18.49 -17.84 2.66
N LEU A 202 17.96 -18.19 1.47
CA LEU A 202 18.77 -18.42 0.27
C LEU A 202 18.11 -17.79 -0.96
N THR A 203 18.94 -17.39 -1.93
CA THR A 203 18.49 -16.95 -3.25
C THR A 203 18.91 -17.95 -4.31
N SER A 204 17.96 -18.41 -5.13
CA SER A 204 18.21 -19.45 -6.13
C SER A 204 17.56 -19.13 -7.47
N GLY A 205 18.29 -19.33 -8.56
CA GLY A 205 17.79 -19.15 -9.92
C GLY A 205 18.54 -18.05 -10.67
N GLY A 206 17.89 -17.43 -11.64
CA GLY A 206 18.43 -16.21 -12.25
C GLY A 206 18.30 -15.05 -11.28
N ASP A 207 19.29 -14.17 -11.25
CA ASP A 207 19.24 -12.96 -10.43
C ASP A 207 18.09 -12.05 -10.85
N SER A 208 17.52 -11.36 -9.86
CA SER A 208 16.40 -10.43 -10.04
C SER A 208 16.58 -9.22 -9.10
N PRO A 209 16.46 -7.98 -9.59
CA PRO A 209 16.57 -6.79 -8.74
C PRO A 209 15.51 -6.80 -7.63
N GLY A 210 15.96 -6.70 -6.38
CA GLY A 210 15.08 -6.74 -5.21
C GLY A 210 15.30 -7.96 -4.30
N MET A 211 16.01 -9.00 -4.77
CA MET A 211 16.41 -10.14 -3.91
C MET A 211 17.15 -9.68 -2.64
N ASN A 212 18.08 -8.71 -2.76
CA ASN A 212 18.76 -8.11 -1.62
C ASN A 212 17.79 -7.42 -0.63
N ALA A 213 16.72 -6.79 -1.12
CA ALA A 213 15.72 -6.16 -0.28
C ALA A 213 14.91 -7.20 0.51
N ALA A 214 14.56 -8.33 -0.12
CA ALA A 214 13.92 -9.46 0.55
C ALA A 214 14.82 -10.07 1.64
N VAL A 215 16.08 -10.38 1.31
CA VAL A 215 17.06 -10.90 2.29
C VAL A 215 17.23 -9.94 3.47
N ARG A 216 17.33 -8.63 3.22
CA ARG A 216 17.41 -7.63 4.27
C ARG A 216 16.19 -7.64 5.19
N ALA A 217 14.99 -7.71 4.62
CA ALA A 217 13.76 -7.71 5.39
C ALA A 217 13.67 -8.98 6.25
N ILE A 218 13.92 -10.15 5.68
CA ILE A 218 13.92 -11.44 6.38
C ILE A 218 14.88 -11.41 7.57
N VAL A 219 16.13 -11.02 7.36
CA VAL A 219 17.16 -10.99 8.41
C VAL A 219 16.75 -10.02 9.54
N ARG A 220 16.30 -8.81 9.20
CA ARG A 220 15.92 -7.81 10.21
C ARG A 220 14.67 -8.23 10.99
N VAL A 221 13.66 -8.73 10.31
CA VAL A 221 12.42 -9.14 10.98
C VAL A 221 12.68 -10.37 11.85
N ALA A 222 13.40 -11.38 11.37
CA ALA A 222 13.79 -12.54 12.17
C ALA A 222 14.47 -12.13 13.49
N ILE A 223 15.47 -11.25 13.41
CA ILE A 223 16.19 -10.73 14.59
C ILE A 223 15.25 -9.95 15.52
N SER A 224 14.36 -9.10 14.97
CA SER A 224 13.39 -8.34 15.77
C SER A 224 12.37 -9.22 16.49
N ARG A 225 12.09 -10.41 15.95
CA ARG A 225 11.18 -11.42 16.53
C ARG A 225 11.91 -12.45 17.40
N GLY A 226 13.15 -12.16 17.79
CA GLY A 226 13.94 -13.01 18.69
C GLY A 226 14.52 -14.28 18.05
N CYS A 227 14.39 -14.44 16.73
CA CYS A 227 14.95 -15.56 15.98
C CYS A 227 16.41 -15.27 15.57
N ASP A 228 17.17 -16.32 15.30
CA ASP A 228 18.47 -16.20 14.65
C ASP A 228 18.30 -16.28 13.13
N ALA A 229 18.97 -15.40 12.39
CA ALA A 229 18.96 -15.38 10.93
C ALA A 229 20.26 -15.96 10.36
N TYR A 230 20.16 -16.84 9.36
CA TYR A 230 21.28 -17.43 8.65
C TYR A 230 21.17 -17.16 7.15
N ALA A 231 22.24 -16.68 6.53
CA ALA A 231 22.36 -16.57 5.09
C ALA A 231 23.06 -17.81 4.52
N ILE A 232 22.46 -18.39 3.50
CA ILE A 232 23.01 -19.54 2.76
C ILE A 232 23.53 -19.01 1.43
N PHE A 233 24.85 -19.09 1.24
CA PHE A 233 25.52 -18.55 0.08
C PHE A 233 25.37 -19.46 -1.15
N GLU A 234 25.35 -18.89 -2.35
CA GLU A 234 25.24 -19.64 -3.63
C GLU A 234 24.01 -20.57 -3.72
N GLY A 235 22.94 -20.22 -3.03
CA GLY A 235 21.66 -20.93 -3.09
C GLY A 235 21.75 -22.38 -2.61
N TYR A 236 21.17 -23.32 -3.37
CA TYR A 236 21.19 -24.75 -3.01
C TYR A 236 22.59 -25.35 -2.98
N GLU A 237 23.55 -24.78 -3.71
CA GLU A 237 24.93 -25.28 -3.70
C GLU A 237 25.58 -25.08 -2.33
N GLY A 238 25.45 -23.89 -1.73
CA GLY A 238 25.91 -23.69 -0.36
C GLY A 238 25.12 -24.47 0.67
N LEU A 239 23.84 -24.75 0.42
CA LEU A 239 23.06 -25.62 1.29
C LEU A 239 23.60 -27.07 1.31
N VAL A 240 24.00 -27.60 0.15
CA VAL A 240 24.60 -28.94 0.01
C VAL A 240 26.02 -28.97 0.57
N ASN A 241 26.83 -27.94 0.32
CA ASN A 241 28.23 -27.89 0.75
C ASN A 241 28.38 -27.64 2.26
N GLY A 242 27.47 -26.87 2.86
CA GLY A 242 27.47 -26.59 4.30
C GLY A 242 28.67 -25.77 4.78
N GLY A 243 28.95 -25.84 6.08
CA GLY A 243 30.10 -25.18 6.70
C GLY A 243 30.07 -23.65 6.55
N GLU A 244 31.15 -23.08 6.00
CA GLU A 244 31.30 -21.64 5.76
C GLU A 244 30.26 -21.05 4.80
N MET A 245 29.54 -21.87 4.03
CA MET A 245 28.48 -21.39 3.14
C MET A 245 27.18 -21.07 3.87
N ILE A 246 27.05 -21.42 5.16
CA ILE A 246 25.87 -21.12 5.98
C ILE A 246 26.31 -20.25 7.15
N LYS A 247 26.10 -18.93 7.04
CA LYS A 247 26.59 -17.96 8.03
C LYS A 247 25.47 -17.31 8.80
N LYS A 248 25.62 -17.23 10.12
CA LYS A 248 24.74 -16.43 10.97
C LYS A 248 24.92 -14.95 10.64
N PHE A 249 23.82 -14.27 10.33
CA PHE A 249 23.78 -12.84 10.06
C PHE A 249 23.30 -12.07 11.29
N GLY A 250 23.94 -10.94 11.56
CA GLY A 250 23.47 -9.90 12.46
C GLY A 250 22.79 -8.75 11.71
N TRP A 251 22.22 -7.82 12.48
CA TRP A 251 21.46 -6.68 11.94
C TRP A 251 22.26 -5.81 10.96
N ALA A 252 23.57 -5.70 11.18
CA ALA A 252 24.47 -4.86 10.39
C ALA A 252 24.88 -5.48 9.05
N ASP A 253 24.77 -6.81 8.88
CA ASP A 253 25.28 -7.52 7.71
C ASP A 253 24.47 -7.22 6.45
N VAL A 254 23.18 -6.91 6.61
CA VAL A 254 22.26 -6.53 5.53
C VAL A 254 22.14 -5.01 5.32
N ARG A 255 23.12 -4.24 5.82
CA ARG A 255 23.12 -2.78 5.69
C ARG A 255 23.39 -2.38 4.23
N GLY A 256 22.56 -1.51 3.66
CA GLY A 256 22.73 -0.99 2.30
C GLY A 256 22.17 -1.87 1.19
N TYR A 257 21.64 -3.05 1.52
CA TYR A 257 21.15 -4.04 0.55
C TYR A 257 20.03 -3.52 -0.37
N LEU A 258 19.21 -2.57 0.10
CA LEU A 258 18.09 -2.00 -0.67
C LEU A 258 18.51 -1.36 -2.00
N SER A 259 19.72 -0.79 -2.08
CA SER A 259 20.19 -0.05 -3.26
C SER A 259 21.10 -0.87 -4.17
N ILE A 260 21.20 -2.18 -3.95
CA ILE A 260 22.14 -3.06 -4.65
C ILE A 260 21.35 -4.07 -5.49
N GLY A 261 21.68 -4.15 -6.78
CA GLY A 261 21.12 -5.13 -7.71
C GLY A 261 21.63 -6.56 -7.46
N GLY A 262 21.00 -7.54 -8.12
CA GLY A 262 21.34 -8.95 -7.97
C GLY A 262 21.13 -9.49 -6.54
N THR A 263 22.00 -10.40 -6.10
CA THR A 263 21.99 -10.99 -4.75
C THR A 263 23.40 -11.04 -4.15
N LEU A 264 23.58 -10.46 -2.97
CA LEU A 264 24.86 -10.43 -2.25
C LEU A 264 25.19 -11.74 -1.54
N ILE A 265 24.19 -12.60 -1.33
CA ILE A 265 24.41 -13.97 -0.84
C ILE A 265 24.68 -14.94 -2.01
N GLY A 266 24.73 -14.46 -3.24
CA GLY A 266 25.03 -15.29 -4.41
C GLY A 266 23.89 -16.22 -4.81
N THR A 267 24.03 -16.82 -5.99
CA THR A 267 23.07 -17.78 -6.52
C THR A 267 23.74 -18.69 -7.53
N ALA A 268 23.55 -20.00 -7.38
CA ALA A 268 24.14 -20.99 -8.26
C ALA A 268 23.12 -22.05 -8.70
N ARG A 269 23.33 -22.57 -9.92
CA ARG A 269 22.58 -23.74 -10.41
C ARG A 269 23.17 -25.01 -9.80
N CYS A 270 22.48 -25.57 -8.82
CA CYS A 270 22.95 -26.77 -8.14
C CYS A 270 22.47 -28.05 -8.86
N LYS A 271 23.38 -28.76 -9.53
CA LYS A 271 23.08 -30.07 -10.14
C LYS A 271 22.92 -31.16 -9.08
N SER A 272 23.77 -31.17 -8.06
CA SER A 272 23.75 -32.18 -6.99
C SER A 272 22.44 -32.19 -6.20
N PHE A 273 21.80 -31.03 -6.00
CA PHE A 273 20.51 -30.94 -5.32
C PHE A 273 19.34 -31.58 -6.08
N ARG A 274 19.49 -31.82 -7.40
CA ARG A 274 18.51 -32.61 -8.17
C ARG A 274 18.53 -34.09 -7.81
N GLU A 275 19.66 -34.58 -7.29
CA GLU A 275 19.82 -35.95 -6.81
C GLU A 275 19.48 -36.05 -5.32
N ARG A 276 18.91 -37.19 -4.91
CA ARG A 276 18.55 -37.42 -3.50
C ARG A 276 19.75 -37.33 -2.56
N LYS A 277 20.93 -37.77 -3.00
CA LYS A 277 22.19 -37.64 -2.23
C LYS A 277 22.54 -36.18 -1.89
N GLY A 278 22.31 -35.25 -2.83
CA GLY A 278 22.50 -33.82 -2.55
C GLY A 278 21.50 -33.30 -1.54
N ARG A 279 20.22 -33.69 -1.65
CA ARG A 279 19.17 -33.33 -0.68
C ARG A 279 19.44 -33.91 0.72
N LEU A 280 19.99 -35.12 0.80
CA LEU A 280 20.43 -35.74 2.06
C LEU A 280 21.53 -34.91 2.73
N SER A 281 22.53 -34.45 1.98
CA SER A 281 23.56 -33.53 2.49
C SER A 281 23.00 -32.18 2.93
N ALA A 282 22.05 -31.62 2.17
CA ALA A 282 21.36 -30.38 2.55
C ALA A 282 20.58 -30.53 3.87
N ALA A 283 19.83 -31.63 4.05
CA ALA A 283 19.12 -31.94 5.28
C ALA A 283 20.08 -32.09 6.47
N TYR A 284 21.19 -32.81 6.28
CA TYR A 284 22.24 -32.93 7.28
C TYR A 284 22.79 -31.57 7.74
N ASN A 285 23.11 -30.68 6.79
CA ASN A 285 23.65 -29.36 7.11
C ASN A 285 22.64 -28.47 7.85
N LEU A 286 21.36 -28.50 7.46
CA LEU A 286 20.29 -27.78 8.16
C LEU A 286 20.14 -28.25 9.62
N VAL A 287 20.08 -29.57 9.84
CA VAL A 287 19.99 -30.15 11.19
C VAL A 287 21.21 -29.79 12.04
N LYS A 288 22.42 -29.92 11.50
CA LYS A 288 23.66 -29.59 12.24
C LYS A 288 23.82 -28.11 12.55
N THR A 289 23.36 -27.23 11.67
CA THR A 289 23.30 -25.78 11.95
C THR A 289 22.11 -25.40 12.83
N GLY A 290 21.17 -26.33 13.04
CA GLY A 290 19.97 -26.17 13.85
C GLY A 290 18.91 -25.29 13.19
N ILE A 291 18.95 -25.15 11.87
CA ILE A 291 17.99 -24.39 11.07
C ILE A 291 16.71 -25.22 10.91
N ASP A 292 15.60 -24.72 11.45
CA ASP A 292 14.29 -25.36 11.43
C ASP A 292 13.33 -24.74 10.41
N ALA A 293 13.68 -23.57 9.86
CA ALA A 293 12.91 -22.90 8.82
C ALA A 293 13.79 -22.37 7.69
N LEU A 294 13.31 -22.55 6.45
CA LEU A 294 13.99 -22.15 5.23
C LEU A 294 13.10 -21.21 4.41
N ILE A 295 13.61 -20.02 4.11
CA ILE A 295 12.97 -19.06 3.20
C ILE A 295 13.76 -19.05 1.89
N VAL A 296 13.10 -19.40 0.79
CA VAL A 296 13.71 -19.49 -0.54
C VAL A 296 13.19 -18.36 -1.41
N CYS A 297 14.07 -17.48 -1.88
CA CYS A 297 13.73 -16.46 -2.88
C CYS A 297 14.25 -16.87 -4.27
N GLY A 298 13.35 -17.12 -5.21
CA GLY A 298 13.72 -17.61 -6.54
C GLY A 298 12.54 -17.77 -7.49
N GLY A 299 12.80 -18.31 -8.68
CA GLY A 299 11.75 -18.64 -9.65
C GLY A 299 11.09 -20.01 -9.41
N ASP A 300 10.15 -20.38 -10.27
CA ASP A 300 9.38 -21.63 -10.21
C ASP A 300 10.22 -22.89 -9.89
N GLY A 301 11.28 -23.14 -10.67
CA GLY A 301 12.13 -24.31 -10.46
C GLY A 301 12.84 -24.33 -9.10
N SER A 302 13.19 -23.16 -8.56
CA SER A 302 13.81 -23.03 -7.24
C SER A 302 12.81 -23.35 -6.14
N LEU A 303 11.57 -22.89 -6.27
CA LEU A 303 10.50 -23.12 -5.29
C LEU A 303 10.02 -24.57 -5.33
N THR A 304 9.87 -25.16 -6.53
CA THR A 304 9.59 -26.60 -6.69
C THR A 304 10.66 -27.45 -6.00
N GLY A 305 11.93 -27.09 -6.12
CA GLY A 305 13.02 -27.78 -5.40
C GLY A 305 12.90 -27.71 -3.88
N ALA A 306 12.37 -26.59 -3.35
CA ALA A 306 12.15 -26.39 -1.93
C ALA A 306 11.01 -27.29 -1.40
N ASP A 307 9.93 -27.41 -2.17
CA ASP A 307 8.79 -28.27 -1.86
C ASP A 307 9.16 -29.76 -1.88
N VAL A 308 9.97 -30.19 -2.86
CA VAL A 308 10.52 -31.56 -2.92
C VAL A 308 11.37 -31.86 -1.70
N LEU A 309 12.26 -30.94 -1.28
CA LEU A 309 13.08 -31.13 -0.08
C LEU A 309 12.20 -31.29 1.17
N ARG A 310 11.13 -30.50 1.30
CA ARG A 310 10.21 -30.60 2.42
C ARG A 310 9.43 -31.91 2.41
N SER A 311 8.96 -32.34 1.23
CA SER A 311 8.19 -33.58 1.08
C SER A 311 9.03 -34.82 1.42
N GLU A 312 10.30 -34.83 0.99
CA GLU A 312 11.24 -35.92 1.31
C GLU A 312 11.83 -35.82 2.73
N TRP A 313 11.59 -34.71 3.45
CA TRP A 313 12.25 -34.41 4.74
C TRP A 313 12.18 -35.55 5.78
N PRO A 314 11.02 -36.18 6.05
CA PRO A 314 10.95 -37.26 7.04
C PRO A 314 11.82 -38.46 6.67
N GLU A 315 11.81 -38.84 5.38
CA GLU A 315 12.60 -39.96 4.88
C GLU A 315 14.10 -39.67 4.92
N LEU A 316 14.50 -38.43 4.61
CA LEU A 316 15.89 -37.99 4.68
C LEU A 316 16.42 -38.02 6.13
N LEU A 317 15.59 -37.65 7.11
CA LEU A 317 15.98 -37.74 8.52
C LEU A 317 16.10 -39.19 9.00
N ASP A 318 15.18 -40.07 8.59
CA ASP A 318 15.23 -41.49 8.94
C ASP A 318 16.48 -42.16 8.35
N GLU A 319 16.86 -41.78 7.13
CA GLU A 319 18.11 -42.21 6.47
C GLU A 319 19.35 -41.69 7.21
N LEU A 320 19.40 -40.40 7.56
CA LEU A 320 20.51 -39.81 8.32
C LEU A 320 20.66 -40.41 9.73
N LEU A 321 19.55 -40.78 10.37
CA LEU A 321 19.55 -41.45 11.67
C LEU A 321 20.08 -42.88 11.55
N LYS A 322 19.68 -43.61 10.50
CA LYS A 322 20.17 -44.96 10.20
C LYS A 322 21.66 -44.98 9.85
N GLU A 323 22.15 -43.94 9.18
CA GLU A 323 23.57 -43.74 8.89
C GLU A 323 24.39 -43.21 10.10
N GLU A 324 23.76 -43.03 11.26
CA GLU A 324 24.38 -42.47 12.49
C GLU A 324 25.01 -41.08 12.30
N ARG A 325 24.53 -40.30 11.31
CA ARG A 325 25.01 -38.95 11.02
C ARG A 325 24.37 -37.89 11.92
N ILE A 326 23.16 -38.15 12.40
CA ILE A 326 22.42 -37.30 13.33
C ILE A 326 21.99 -38.10 14.56
N THR A 327 21.80 -37.43 15.69
CA THR A 327 21.32 -38.08 16.92
C THR A 327 19.79 -38.22 16.92
N ALA A 328 19.25 -39.13 17.73
CA ALA A 328 17.80 -39.27 17.89
C ALA A 328 17.14 -37.99 18.43
N GLU A 329 17.84 -37.23 19.28
CA GLU A 329 17.39 -35.93 19.79
C GLU A 329 17.34 -34.87 18.68
N GLU A 330 18.35 -34.82 17.81
CA GLU A 330 18.37 -33.94 16.63
C GLU A 330 17.22 -34.29 15.67
N ALA A 331 17.01 -35.57 15.38
CA ALA A 331 15.93 -36.03 14.50
C ALA A 331 14.53 -35.72 15.07
N ALA A 332 14.35 -35.82 16.39
CA ALA A 332 13.10 -35.46 17.06
C ALA A 332 12.88 -33.94 17.08
N THR A 333 13.93 -33.15 17.36
CA THR A 333 13.85 -31.68 17.43
C THR A 333 13.53 -31.07 16.06
N TYR A 334 14.17 -31.58 15.00
CA TYR A 334 14.05 -31.04 13.63
C TYR A 334 13.17 -31.89 12.73
N ARG A 335 12.21 -32.64 13.32
CA ARG A 335 11.34 -33.59 12.58
C ARG A 335 10.58 -32.96 11.43
N HIS A 336 10.30 -31.66 11.51
CA HIS A 336 9.57 -30.92 10.50
C HIS A 336 10.42 -29.75 9.98
N LEU A 337 10.43 -29.57 8.65
CA LEU A 337 11.03 -28.40 8.00
C LEU A 337 9.92 -27.45 7.56
N THR A 338 9.99 -26.21 8.03
CA THR A 338 9.14 -25.13 7.51
C THR A 338 9.80 -24.50 6.30
N VAL A 339 9.12 -24.50 5.15
CA VAL A 339 9.61 -23.88 3.91
C VAL A 339 8.64 -22.81 3.46
N VAL A 340 9.14 -21.60 3.23
CA VAL A 340 8.38 -20.46 2.67
C VAL A 340 9.05 -19.97 1.39
N GLY A 341 8.26 -19.77 0.33
CA GLY A 341 8.72 -19.30 -0.97
C GLY A 341 8.47 -17.81 -1.20
N LEU A 342 9.45 -17.11 -1.77
CA LEU A 342 9.31 -15.78 -2.36
C LEU A 342 9.63 -15.86 -3.86
N VAL A 343 8.83 -15.23 -4.71
CA VAL A 343 9.04 -15.29 -6.15
C VAL A 343 9.98 -14.17 -6.61
N GLY A 344 11.26 -14.50 -6.77
CA GLY A 344 12.29 -13.64 -7.36
C GLY A 344 12.50 -13.99 -8.83
N SER A 345 11.82 -13.28 -9.73
CA SER A 345 11.88 -13.48 -11.18
C SER A 345 11.63 -12.17 -11.92
N ILE A 346 12.35 -11.92 -13.01
CA ILE A 346 12.06 -10.79 -13.91
C ILE A 346 10.94 -11.11 -14.89
N ASP A 347 10.68 -12.40 -15.14
CA ASP A 347 9.84 -12.88 -16.23
C ASP A 347 8.33 -12.64 -15.93
N ASN A 348 7.98 -12.42 -14.66
CA ASN A 348 6.60 -12.37 -14.15
C ASN A 348 5.76 -13.58 -14.61
N ASP A 349 6.36 -14.78 -14.52
CA ASP A 349 5.82 -16.01 -15.08
C ASP A 349 5.06 -16.88 -14.07
N MET A 350 5.20 -16.62 -12.77
CA MET A 350 4.52 -17.37 -11.71
C MET A 350 3.05 -16.96 -11.59
N SER A 351 2.16 -17.93 -11.79
CA SER A 351 0.75 -17.78 -11.45
C SER A 351 0.57 -17.60 -9.94
N SER A 352 -0.55 -17.01 -9.53
CA SER A 352 -0.90 -16.69 -8.13
C SER A 352 -0.25 -15.45 -7.51
N THR A 353 0.57 -14.72 -8.25
CA THR A 353 1.05 -13.37 -7.88
C THR A 353 0.92 -12.47 -9.11
N ASP A 354 0.46 -11.24 -8.92
CA ASP A 354 0.27 -10.27 -10.01
C ASP A 354 1.63 -9.77 -10.53
N ILE A 355 2.58 -9.58 -9.60
CA ILE A 355 3.94 -9.09 -9.89
C ILE A 355 4.97 -9.89 -9.08
N THR A 356 6.02 -10.36 -9.74
CA THR A 356 7.20 -10.99 -9.12
C THR A 356 8.29 -9.98 -8.78
N ILE A 357 9.11 -10.26 -7.77
CA ILE A 357 10.20 -9.37 -7.35
C ILE A 357 11.21 -9.22 -8.50
N GLY A 358 11.35 -8.00 -9.00
CA GLY A 358 12.30 -7.56 -10.03
C GLY A 358 11.71 -7.41 -11.43
N ALA A 359 10.46 -7.81 -11.66
CA ALA A 359 9.79 -7.64 -12.94
C ALA A 359 9.66 -6.15 -13.33
N VAL A 360 9.30 -5.29 -12.38
CA VAL A 360 9.14 -3.84 -12.63
C VAL A 360 10.49 -3.19 -12.91
N THR A 361 11.54 -3.54 -12.17
CA THR A 361 12.90 -3.04 -12.45
C THR A 361 13.40 -3.47 -13.83
N SER A 362 13.15 -4.72 -14.24
CA SER A 362 13.47 -5.18 -15.59
C SER A 362 12.74 -4.34 -16.65
N LEU A 363 11.46 -4.05 -16.43
CA LEU A 363 10.66 -3.19 -17.29
C LEU A 363 11.22 -1.75 -17.38
N HIS A 364 11.73 -1.18 -16.29
CA HIS A 364 12.45 0.09 -16.33
C HIS A 364 13.65 0.04 -17.28
N ARG A 365 14.47 -1.01 -17.22
CA ARG A 365 15.64 -1.17 -18.12
C ARG A 365 15.23 -1.24 -19.59
N ILE A 366 14.13 -1.95 -19.88
CA ILE A 366 13.58 -2.02 -21.25
C ILE A 366 13.14 -0.63 -21.72
N CYS A 367 12.35 0.08 -20.91
CA CYS A 367 11.85 1.40 -21.28
C CYS A 367 12.97 2.43 -21.44
N GLU A 368 13.98 2.44 -20.58
CA GLU A 368 15.15 3.31 -20.69
C GLU A 368 15.90 3.10 -22.02
N ALA A 369 16.09 1.83 -22.42
CA ALA A 369 16.72 1.51 -23.69
C ALA A 369 15.88 1.94 -24.89
N VAL A 370 14.56 1.68 -24.86
CA VAL A 370 13.65 2.06 -25.97
C VAL A 370 13.46 3.57 -26.07
N ASP A 371 13.41 4.29 -24.95
CA ASP A 371 13.34 5.75 -24.91
C ASP A 371 14.64 6.35 -25.49
N SER A 372 15.80 5.75 -25.17
CA SER A 372 17.08 6.14 -25.76
C SER A 372 17.10 5.90 -27.27
N ILE A 373 16.65 4.73 -27.73
CA ILE A 373 16.54 4.39 -29.16
C ILE A 373 15.56 5.32 -29.88
N SER A 374 14.45 5.68 -29.22
CA SER A 374 13.42 6.55 -29.80
C SER A 374 13.96 7.89 -30.25
N SER A 375 14.92 8.47 -29.51
CA SER A 375 15.55 9.74 -29.86
C SER A 375 16.28 9.69 -31.20
N THR A 376 17.08 8.64 -31.45
CA THR A 376 17.82 8.46 -32.71
C THR A 376 16.92 7.95 -33.84
N ALA A 377 15.89 7.16 -33.53
CA ALA A 377 14.95 6.65 -34.52
C ALA A 377 14.17 7.77 -35.21
N LEU A 378 13.78 8.82 -34.46
CA LEU A 378 13.10 9.99 -35.00
C LEU A 378 13.97 10.76 -36.01
N SER A 379 15.26 10.90 -35.74
CA SER A 379 16.19 11.65 -36.59
C SER A 379 16.39 11.03 -37.97
N HIS A 380 16.40 9.69 -38.06
CA HIS A 380 16.71 8.96 -39.30
C HIS A 380 15.51 8.23 -39.94
N SER A 381 14.30 8.39 -39.39
CA SER A 381 13.08 7.71 -39.86
C SER A 381 13.21 6.18 -39.96
N ARG A 382 13.91 5.57 -38.99
CA ARG A 382 14.32 4.15 -38.96
C ARG A 382 13.30 3.23 -38.27
N ALA A 383 13.49 1.92 -38.49
CA ALA A 383 12.84 0.87 -37.72
C ALA A 383 13.81 0.21 -36.74
N PHE A 384 13.33 -0.14 -35.55
CA PHE A 384 14.07 -0.90 -34.55
C PHE A 384 13.26 -2.10 -34.09
N VAL A 385 13.94 -3.25 -34.01
CA VAL A 385 13.41 -4.48 -33.45
C VAL A 385 14.13 -4.71 -32.12
N VAL A 386 13.40 -4.68 -31.01
CA VAL A 386 13.96 -4.78 -29.66
C VAL A 386 13.60 -6.13 -29.07
N GLU A 387 14.61 -6.94 -28.82
CA GLU A 387 14.47 -8.27 -28.19
C GLU A 387 14.51 -8.14 -26.67
N VAL A 388 13.45 -8.64 -26.03
CA VAL A 388 13.15 -8.51 -24.60
C VAL A 388 13.14 -9.91 -23.96
N MET A 389 13.71 -10.03 -22.75
CA MET A 389 13.72 -11.29 -22.00
C MET A 389 12.33 -11.59 -21.42
N GLY A 390 12.10 -12.80 -20.91
CA GLY A 390 10.81 -13.19 -20.32
C GLY A 390 10.50 -14.69 -20.40
N ARG A 391 11.43 -15.49 -20.91
CA ARG A 391 11.34 -16.91 -21.22
C ARG A 391 10.09 -17.24 -22.02
N ASN A 392 9.08 -17.75 -21.33
CA ASN A 392 7.81 -18.20 -21.90
C ASN A 392 6.67 -17.22 -21.56
N CYS A 393 6.99 -16.05 -21.02
CA CYS A 393 6.06 -15.02 -20.61
C CYS A 393 6.22 -13.75 -21.44
N GLY A 394 5.13 -13.25 -21.98
CA GLY A 394 5.07 -12.01 -22.76
C GLY A 394 4.91 -10.74 -21.91
N TRP A 395 4.89 -10.83 -20.57
CA TRP A 395 4.59 -9.69 -19.69
C TRP A 395 5.52 -8.51 -19.90
N LEU A 396 6.84 -8.75 -19.89
CA LEU A 396 7.81 -7.68 -20.12
C LEU A 396 7.63 -7.03 -21.50
N ALA A 397 7.44 -7.83 -22.55
CA ALA A 397 7.27 -7.34 -23.91
C ALA A 397 5.98 -6.53 -24.08
N LEU A 398 4.85 -7.02 -23.55
CA LEU A 398 3.56 -6.34 -23.60
C LEU A 398 3.59 -5.02 -22.81
N MET A 399 4.06 -5.06 -21.57
CA MET A 399 4.12 -3.89 -20.71
C MET A 399 5.10 -2.84 -21.25
N ALA A 400 6.21 -3.26 -21.86
CA ALA A 400 7.11 -2.37 -22.57
C ALA A 400 6.45 -1.77 -23.81
N ALA A 401 5.66 -2.54 -24.57
CA ALA A 401 4.96 -2.04 -25.74
C ALA A 401 3.94 -0.94 -25.38
N VAL A 402 3.17 -1.14 -24.32
CA VAL A 402 2.28 -0.12 -23.73
C VAL A 402 3.08 1.11 -23.31
N SER A 403 4.15 0.91 -22.53
CA SER A 403 4.95 1.99 -21.93
C SER A 403 5.74 2.83 -22.94
N THR A 404 6.07 2.27 -24.10
CA THR A 404 6.90 2.94 -25.11
C THR A 404 6.10 3.36 -26.33
N GLY A 405 4.85 2.90 -26.46
CA GLY A 405 4.02 3.11 -27.64
C GLY A 405 4.58 2.38 -28.86
N ALA A 406 5.03 1.15 -28.67
CA ALA A 406 5.56 0.30 -29.75
C ALA A 406 4.50 0.03 -30.81
N ASP A 407 4.91 -0.01 -32.07
CA ASP A 407 4.03 -0.19 -33.23
C ASP A 407 3.49 -1.61 -33.35
N PHE A 408 4.28 -2.59 -32.91
CA PHE A 408 3.90 -3.99 -32.91
C PHE A 408 4.62 -4.73 -31.77
N VAL A 409 3.98 -5.77 -31.21
CA VAL A 409 4.55 -6.61 -30.17
C VAL A 409 4.32 -8.09 -30.47
N PHE A 410 5.34 -8.91 -30.27
CA PHE A 410 5.23 -10.37 -30.34
C PHE A 410 5.31 -10.97 -28.94
N ILE A 411 4.25 -11.67 -28.53
CA ILE A 411 4.16 -12.36 -27.24
C ILE A 411 3.72 -13.83 -27.43
N PRO A 412 4.21 -14.77 -26.60
CA PRO A 412 3.85 -16.18 -26.71
C PRO A 412 2.39 -16.48 -26.37
N GLU A 413 1.75 -15.70 -25.49
CA GLU A 413 0.36 -15.91 -25.10
C GLU A 413 -0.64 -15.54 -26.19
N ARG A 414 -0.24 -14.67 -27.13
CA ARG A 414 -1.07 -14.20 -28.23
C ARG A 414 -0.24 -14.11 -29.50
N PRO A 415 0.13 -15.26 -30.10
CA PRO A 415 0.82 -15.25 -31.38
C PRO A 415 -0.11 -14.67 -32.47
N PRO A 416 0.46 -14.21 -33.60
CA PRO A 416 -0.35 -13.75 -34.73
C PRO A 416 -1.35 -14.82 -35.20
N GLU A 417 -2.59 -14.40 -35.48
CA GLU A 417 -3.68 -15.32 -35.85
C GLU A 417 -3.60 -15.80 -37.31
N SER A 418 -3.13 -14.94 -38.20
CA SER A 418 -2.96 -15.23 -39.62
C SER A 418 -1.72 -16.10 -39.87
N ASP A 419 -1.79 -17.00 -40.87
CA ASP A 419 -0.57 -17.63 -41.41
C ASP A 419 0.32 -16.62 -42.13
N ASP A 420 -0.26 -15.51 -42.60
CA ASP A 420 0.42 -14.44 -43.33
C ASP A 420 0.59 -13.19 -42.44
N TRP A 421 1.04 -13.42 -41.21
CA TRP A 421 1.27 -12.36 -40.22
C TRP A 421 2.34 -11.37 -40.69
N GLU A 422 3.25 -11.79 -41.58
CA GLU A 422 4.26 -10.95 -42.19
C GLU A 422 3.62 -9.77 -42.94
N ASN A 423 2.59 -10.05 -43.74
CA ASN A 423 1.86 -9.02 -44.48
C ASN A 423 0.98 -8.19 -43.56
N GLU A 424 0.30 -8.80 -42.59
CA GLU A 424 -0.51 -8.07 -41.60
C GLU A 424 0.33 -7.03 -40.84
N MET A 425 1.49 -7.45 -40.33
CA MET A 425 2.43 -6.54 -39.67
C MET A 425 2.87 -5.43 -40.63
N CYS A 426 3.28 -5.76 -41.86
CA CYS A 426 3.66 -4.75 -42.85
C CYS A 426 2.54 -3.73 -43.11
N GLU A 427 1.29 -4.16 -43.21
CA GLU A 427 0.15 -3.27 -43.44
C GLU A 427 -0.13 -2.36 -42.24
N VAL A 428 -0.06 -2.87 -41.01
CA VAL A 428 -0.16 -2.04 -39.80
C VAL A 428 0.94 -0.97 -39.79
N LEU A 429 2.18 -1.35 -40.06
CA LEU A 429 3.31 -0.43 -40.07
C LEU A 429 3.21 0.60 -41.21
N LYS A 430 2.75 0.19 -42.40
CA LYS A 430 2.49 1.12 -43.52
C LYS A 430 1.46 2.17 -43.14
N LYS A 431 0.35 1.78 -42.51
CA LYS A 431 -0.69 2.72 -42.03
C LYS A 431 -0.09 3.75 -41.06
N HIS A 432 0.72 3.31 -40.11
CA HIS A 432 1.35 4.23 -39.15
C HIS A 432 2.26 5.25 -39.85
N ARG A 433 3.03 4.81 -40.85
CA ARG A 433 3.92 5.70 -41.62
C ARG A 433 3.15 6.63 -42.56
N GLN A 434 2.05 6.17 -43.16
CA GLN A 434 1.14 7.00 -43.96
C GLN A 434 0.50 8.12 -43.12
N LEU A 435 0.22 7.86 -41.84
CA LEU A 435 -0.21 8.88 -40.88
C LEU A 435 0.91 9.84 -40.45
N GLY A 436 2.13 9.67 -40.95
CA GLY A 436 3.27 10.56 -40.68
C GLY A 436 4.23 10.09 -39.58
N LYS A 437 4.01 8.90 -38.98
CA LYS A 437 4.92 8.38 -37.94
C LYS A 437 6.29 8.05 -38.55
N ARG A 438 7.35 8.71 -38.05
CA ARG A 438 8.71 8.58 -38.59
C ARG A 438 9.47 7.37 -38.04
N LYS A 439 9.28 7.07 -36.75
CA LYS A 439 9.93 5.95 -36.06
C LYS A 439 9.03 4.73 -36.06
N THR A 440 9.64 3.55 -36.19
CA THR A 440 8.95 2.27 -36.05
C THR A 440 9.65 1.42 -35.00
N ILE A 441 8.94 1.04 -33.93
CA ILE A 441 9.48 0.21 -32.85
C ILE A 441 8.68 -1.09 -32.78
N ILE A 442 9.36 -2.22 -32.89
CA ILE A 442 8.78 -3.56 -32.73
C ILE A 442 9.43 -4.19 -31.52
N ILE A 443 8.62 -4.71 -30.59
CA ILE A 443 9.11 -5.42 -29.42
C ILE A 443 8.87 -6.92 -29.59
N VAL A 444 9.88 -7.72 -29.35
CA VAL A 444 9.85 -9.17 -29.54
C VAL A 444 10.24 -9.84 -28.23
N ALA A 445 9.32 -10.60 -27.63
CA ALA A 445 9.65 -11.45 -26.49
C ALA A 445 10.62 -12.56 -26.90
N GLU A 446 11.53 -12.98 -26.01
CA GLU A 446 12.48 -14.06 -26.31
C GLU A 446 11.78 -15.40 -26.63
N GLY A 447 10.59 -15.61 -26.05
CA GLY A 447 9.71 -16.75 -26.33
C GLY A 447 8.70 -16.50 -27.46
N ALA A 448 8.85 -15.47 -28.29
CA ALA A 448 7.92 -15.18 -29.36
C ALA A 448 7.78 -16.35 -30.35
N ILE A 449 6.53 -16.71 -30.64
CA ILE A 449 6.16 -17.83 -31.52
C ILE A 449 5.03 -17.41 -32.47
N ASP A 450 4.89 -18.13 -33.58
CA ASP A 450 3.69 -18.10 -34.42
C ASP A 450 2.63 -19.09 -33.90
N LYS A 451 1.44 -19.11 -34.52
CA LYS A 451 0.36 -20.04 -34.14
C LYS A 451 0.72 -21.52 -34.33
N ASN A 452 1.75 -21.80 -35.12
CA ASN A 452 2.27 -23.14 -35.39
C ASN A 452 3.41 -23.54 -34.44
N LEU A 453 3.72 -22.71 -33.45
CA LEU A 453 4.79 -22.86 -32.47
C LEU A 453 6.20 -22.70 -33.05
N ASN A 454 6.33 -22.12 -34.25
CA ASN A 454 7.63 -21.78 -34.80
C ASN A 454 8.14 -20.50 -34.13
N PRO A 455 9.42 -20.43 -33.73
CA PRO A 455 9.97 -19.26 -33.07
C PRO A 455 10.11 -18.07 -34.03
N ILE A 456 9.61 -16.91 -33.62
CA ILE A 456 9.73 -15.66 -34.37
C ILE A 456 10.98 -14.92 -33.88
N ARG A 457 12.02 -14.86 -34.73
CA ARG A 457 13.32 -14.28 -34.36
C ARG A 457 13.43 -12.80 -34.80
N PRO A 458 14.07 -11.93 -33.99
CA PRO A 458 14.28 -10.52 -34.34
C PRO A 458 14.99 -10.30 -35.69
N GLU A 459 15.99 -11.12 -36.02
CA GLU A 459 16.74 -10.99 -37.28
C GLU A 459 15.88 -11.30 -38.52
N TYR A 460 14.89 -12.20 -38.36
CA TYR A 460 13.92 -12.48 -39.44
C TYR A 460 13.02 -11.28 -39.70
N ILE A 461 12.51 -10.65 -38.63
CA ILE A 461 11.70 -9.42 -38.72
C ILE A 461 12.52 -8.29 -39.37
N LYS A 462 13.79 -8.13 -38.98
CA LYS A 462 14.68 -7.14 -39.61
C LYS A 462 14.79 -7.36 -41.11
N LYS A 463 15.08 -8.58 -41.55
CA LYS A 463 15.16 -8.92 -42.98
C LYS A 463 13.85 -8.60 -43.69
N LEU A 464 12.72 -8.99 -43.11
CA LEU A 464 11.39 -8.73 -43.65
C LEU A 464 11.12 -7.24 -43.83
N LEU A 465 11.42 -6.40 -42.85
CA LEU A 465 11.23 -4.95 -42.93
C LEU A 465 12.15 -4.30 -43.97
N THR A 466 13.39 -4.77 -44.10
CA THR A 466 14.32 -4.27 -45.11
C THR A 466 13.90 -4.69 -46.51
N ASP A 467 13.55 -5.96 -46.72
CA ASP A 467 13.23 -6.51 -48.04
C ASP A 467 11.85 -6.05 -48.54
N ARG A 468 10.81 -6.08 -47.70
CA ARG A 468 9.42 -5.77 -48.11
C ARG A 468 9.05 -4.29 -47.98
N MET A 469 9.63 -3.57 -47.01
CA MET A 469 9.26 -2.17 -46.73
C MET A 469 10.38 -1.16 -47.04
N GLY A 470 11.59 -1.62 -47.38
CA GLY A 470 12.73 -0.74 -47.65
C GLY A 470 13.18 0.06 -46.42
N LEU A 471 12.89 -0.40 -45.21
CA LEU A 471 13.24 0.31 -43.97
C LEU A 471 14.65 -0.07 -43.49
N ASP A 472 15.48 0.93 -43.22
CA ASP A 472 16.75 0.75 -42.51
C ASP A 472 16.45 0.31 -41.08
N THR A 473 16.66 -0.99 -40.83
CA THR A 473 16.23 -1.68 -39.61
C THR A 473 17.43 -2.13 -38.78
N ARG A 474 17.34 -1.96 -37.47
CA ARG A 474 18.36 -2.41 -36.51
C ARG A 474 17.74 -3.28 -35.43
N VAL A 475 18.45 -4.34 -35.05
CA VAL A 475 18.08 -5.21 -33.93
C VAL A 475 18.86 -4.75 -32.70
N THR A 476 18.17 -4.62 -31.57
CA THR A 476 18.77 -4.38 -30.27
C THR A 476 18.35 -5.48 -29.32
N THR A 477 19.29 -6.34 -28.94
CA THR A 477 19.07 -7.37 -27.91
C THR A 477 19.56 -6.84 -26.58
N LEU A 478 18.63 -6.62 -25.63
CA LEU A 478 18.97 -6.06 -24.31
C LEU A 478 19.77 -7.06 -23.45
N GLY A 479 19.43 -8.34 -23.53
CA GLY A 479 20.05 -9.40 -22.75
C GLY A 479 20.06 -9.10 -21.25
N HIS A 480 21.18 -9.41 -20.58
CA HIS A 480 21.32 -9.36 -19.12
C HIS A 480 21.26 -7.94 -18.52
N THR A 481 21.23 -6.88 -19.33
CA THR A 481 20.96 -5.52 -18.82
C THR A 481 19.61 -5.44 -18.09
N GLN A 482 18.65 -6.30 -18.46
CA GLN A 482 17.33 -6.44 -17.82
C GLN A 482 17.38 -7.04 -16.40
N ARG A 483 18.41 -7.82 -16.06
CA ARG A 483 18.58 -8.41 -14.72
C ARG A 483 19.39 -7.51 -13.78
N GLY A 484 20.19 -6.62 -14.36
CA GLY A 484 21.10 -5.75 -13.63
C GLY A 484 20.47 -4.43 -13.16
N GLY A 485 21.29 -3.65 -12.44
CA GLY A 485 20.93 -2.32 -11.96
C GLY A 485 20.29 -2.30 -10.58
N LYS A 486 20.13 -1.09 -10.03
CA LYS A 486 19.49 -0.90 -8.73
C LYS A 486 17.98 -1.19 -8.86
N PRO A 487 17.35 -1.85 -7.89
CA PRO A 487 15.90 -2.05 -7.89
C PRO A 487 15.17 -0.70 -7.81
N CYS A 488 14.07 -0.60 -8.55
CA CYS A 488 13.16 0.55 -8.49
C CYS A 488 12.44 0.61 -7.14
N SER A 489 11.77 1.72 -6.85
CA SER A 489 11.04 1.92 -5.59
C SER A 489 10.03 0.81 -5.32
N PHE A 490 9.27 0.41 -6.36
CA PHE A 490 8.26 -0.64 -6.27
C PHE A 490 8.86 -1.98 -5.83
N ASP A 491 9.90 -2.48 -6.51
CA ASP A 491 10.52 -3.77 -6.16
C ASP A 491 11.19 -3.75 -4.78
N ARG A 492 11.75 -2.61 -4.34
CA ARG A 492 12.30 -2.47 -2.98
C ARG A 492 11.20 -2.62 -1.93
N ASN A 493 10.07 -1.96 -2.13
CA ASN A 493 8.94 -2.03 -1.21
C ASN A 493 8.28 -3.42 -1.25
N LEU A 494 7.99 -3.95 -2.44
CA LEU A 494 7.40 -5.29 -2.63
C LEU A 494 8.24 -6.37 -1.94
N ALA A 495 9.55 -6.43 -2.25
CA ALA A 495 10.44 -7.42 -1.68
C ALA A 495 10.58 -7.26 -0.16
N THR A 496 10.54 -6.02 0.35
CA THR A 496 10.56 -5.76 1.79
C THR A 496 9.30 -6.28 2.48
N LEU A 497 8.12 -5.97 1.92
CA LEU A 497 6.84 -6.42 2.47
C LEU A 497 6.69 -7.94 2.40
N GLN A 498 7.03 -8.56 1.27
CA GLN A 498 7.02 -10.01 1.13
C GLN A 498 8.02 -10.69 2.08
N GLY A 499 9.21 -10.10 2.28
CA GLY A 499 10.20 -10.62 3.23
C GLY A 499 9.75 -10.55 4.69
N VAL A 500 8.99 -9.52 5.06
CA VAL A 500 8.37 -9.40 6.39
C VAL A 500 7.33 -10.50 6.58
N GLU A 501 6.41 -10.63 5.62
CA GLU A 501 5.36 -11.65 5.67
C GLU A 501 5.94 -13.07 5.63
N ALA A 502 7.04 -13.31 4.92
CA ALA A 502 7.67 -14.63 4.90
C ALA A 502 8.15 -15.07 6.29
N VAL A 503 8.68 -14.15 7.09
CA VAL A 503 9.06 -14.46 8.49
C VAL A 503 7.81 -14.70 9.33
N HIS A 504 6.73 -13.94 9.13
CA HIS A 504 5.47 -14.18 9.83
C HIS A 504 4.84 -15.52 9.46
N ALA A 505 4.87 -15.91 8.19
CA ALA A 505 4.44 -17.22 7.72
C ALA A 505 5.26 -18.34 8.37
N VAL A 506 6.59 -18.18 8.50
CA VAL A 506 7.44 -19.14 9.23
C VAL A 506 7.02 -19.29 10.69
N LEU A 507 6.71 -18.17 11.37
CA LEU A 507 6.33 -18.16 12.77
C LEU A 507 4.93 -18.74 13.02
N ARG A 508 4.01 -18.54 12.07
CA ARG A 508 2.64 -19.11 12.11
C ARG A 508 2.55 -20.56 11.67
N ALA A 509 3.53 -21.06 10.92
CA ALA A 509 3.49 -22.39 10.33
C ALA A 509 3.49 -23.50 11.38
N THR A 510 2.57 -24.44 11.20
CA THR A 510 2.52 -25.73 11.90
C THR A 510 2.95 -26.86 10.94
N PRO A 511 3.26 -28.08 11.44
CA PRO A 511 3.58 -29.23 10.58
C PRO A 511 2.54 -29.52 9.48
N ASP A 512 1.25 -29.27 9.77
CA ASP A 512 0.14 -29.50 8.85
C ASP A 512 -0.05 -28.38 7.81
N THR A 513 0.57 -27.22 8.04
CA THR A 513 0.43 -26.08 7.13
C THR A 513 1.17 -26.37 5.83
N PRO A 514 0.53 -26.31 4.63
CA PRO A 514 1.25 -26.49 3.37
C PRO A 514 2.29 -25.38 3.17
N SER A 515 3.33 -25.64 2.37
CA SER A 515 4.39 -24.68 2.12
C SER A 515 3.81 -23.43 1.48
N PRO A 516 3.87 -22.27 2.16
CA PRO A 516 3.32 -21.07 1.59
C PRO A 516 4.29 -20.44 0.60
N MET A 517 3.72 -19.80 -0.41
CA MET A 517 4.36 -18.83 -1.27
C MET A 517 3.78 -17.46 -0.96
N ILE A 518 4.66 -16.50 -0.70
CA ILE A 518 4.24 -15.11 -0.54
C ILE A 518 4.22 -14.44 -1.90
N GLY A 519 3.10 -13.82 -2.22
CA GLY A 519 2.90 -13.07 -3.47
C GLY A 519 2.22 -11.75 -3.20
N ILE A 520 1.89 -11.04 -4.28
CA ILE A 520 1.00 -9.88 -4.25
C ILE A 520 -0.19 -10.16 -5.14
N ARG A 521 -1.40 -9.90 -4.65
CA ARG A 521 -2.61 -9.86 -5.46
C ARG A 521 -3.45 -8.67 -5.07
N GLU A 522 -3.94 -7.92 -6.04
CA GLU A 522 -4.81 -6.78 -5.75
C GLU A 522 -4.16 -5.74 -4.81
N ASN A 523 -2.85 -5.50 -5.00
CA ASN A 523 -1.98 -4.71 -4.11
C ASN A 523 -1.83 -5.26 -2.67
N LYS A 524 -2.39 -6.45 -2.39
CA LYS A 524 -2.33 -7.16 -1.11
C LYS A 524 -1.21 -8.16 -1.06
N ILE A 525 -0.47 -8.21 0.04
CA ILE A 525 0.43 -9.33 0.29
C ILE A 525 -0.41 -10.57 0.61
N THR A 526 -0.17 -11.64 -0.13
CA THR A 526 -0.91 -12.90 -0.01
C THR A 526 0.02 -14.03 0.37
N CYS A 527 -0.53 -15.04 1.05
CA CYS A 527 0.16 -16.24 1.50
C CYS A 527 -0.64 -17.44 1.01
N GLU A 528 -0.24 -18.00 -0.13
CA GLU A 528 -0.98 -19.07 -0.82
C GLU A 528 -0.16 -20.37 -0.85
N PRO A 529 -0.78 -21.56 -0.95
CA PRO A 529 -0.05 -22.81 -1.10
C PRO A 529 0.83 -22.81 -2.35
N LEU A 530 2.12 -23.06 -2.18
CA LEU A 530 3.12 -23.02 -3.25
C LEU A 530 2.76 -23.94 -4.42
N MET A 531 2.35 -25.18 -4.13
CA MET A 531 2.07 -26.17 -5.17
C MET A 531 0.89 -25.80 -6.07
N LYS A 532 -0.10 -25.07 -5.53
CA LYS A 532 -1.21 -24.53 -6.32
C LYS A 532 -0.72 -23.50 -7.34
N ALA A 533 0.24 -22.66 -6.96
CA ALA A 533 0.83 -21.67 -7.85
C ALA A 533 1.70 -22.31 -8.95
N VAL A 534 2.49 -23.32 -8.61
CA VAL A 534 3.30 -24.10 -9.56
C VAL A 534 2.42 -24.84 -10.57
N GLU A 535 1.34 -25.48 -10.11
CA GLU A 535 0.40 -26.20 -10.98
C GLU A 535 -0.24 -25.27 -12.01
N LEU A 536 -0.76 -24.12 -11.58
CA LEU A 536 -1.34 -23.12 -12.47
C LEU A 536 -0.31 -22.60 -13.49
N THR A 537 0.94 -22.43 -13.08
CA THR A 537 2.02 -21.99 -13.98
C THR A 537 2.30 -23.02 -15.07
N ARG A 538 2.27 -24.32 -14.74
CA ARG A 538 2.41 -25.41 -15.72
C ARG A 538 1.24 -25.47 -16.70
N GLN A 539 0.02 -25.19 -16.23
CA GLN A 539 -1.16 -25.16 -17.11
C GLN A 539 -1.04 -24.11 -18.23
N VAL A 540 -0.38 -22.97 -17.98
CA VAL A 540 -0.11 -21.97 -19.03
C VAL A 540 0.79 -22.56 -20.12
N ALA A 541 1.88 -23.20 -19.73
CA ALA A 541 2.81 -23.82 -20.68
C ALA A 541 2.14 -24.95 -21.47
N GLU A 542 1.30 -25.76 -20.82
CA GLU A 542 0.50 -26.80 -21.48
C GLU A 542 -0.52 -26.24 -22.46
N ALA A 543 -1.21 -25.15 -22.11
CA ALA A 543 -2.17 -24.47 -22.99
C ALA A 543 -1.48 -23.97 -24.26
N ILE A 544 -0.31 -23.32 -24.13
CA ILE A 544 0.49 -22.87 -25.27
C ILE A 544 0.93 -24.06 -26.13
N ALA A 545 1.44 -25.13 -25.52
CA ALA A 545 1.86 -26.34 -26.24
C ALA A 545 0.72 -27.02 -27.01
N ARG A 546 -0.50 -26.93 -26.50
CA ARG A 546 -1.73 -27.43 -27.16
C ARG A 546 -2.33 -26.43 -28.16
N LYS A 547 -1.69 -25.28 -28.40
CA LYS A 547 -2.17 -24.19 -29.26
C LYS A 547 -3.48 -23.56 -28.77
N ASP A 548 -3.81 -23.69 -27.48
CA ASP A 548 -4.94 -23.03 -26.85
C ASP A 548 -4.49 -21.69 -26.23
N PHE A 549 -4.23 -20.72 -27.12
CA PHE A 549 -3.75 -19.39 -26.73
C PHE A 549 -4.80 -18.57 -25.99
N LYS A 550 -6.09 -18.84 -26.23
CA LYS A 550 -7.18 -18.19 -25.49
C LYS A 550 -7.11 -18.60 -24.02
N ARG A 551 -6.97 -19.89 -23.74
CA ARG A 551 -6.81 -20.38 -22.37
C ARG A 551 -5.51 -19.87 -21.73
N ALA A 552 -4.42 -19.78 -22.49
CA ALA A 552 -3.17 -19.23 -21.99
C ALA A 552 -3.32 -17.76 -21.52
N MET A 553 -4.04 -16.92 -22.28
CA MET A 553 -4.37 -15.54 -21.89
C MET A 553 -5.26 -15.48 -20.64
N GLU A 554 -6.25 -16.38 -20.51
CA GLU A 554 -7.17 -16.44 -19.37
C GLU A 554 -6.50 -16.90 -18.06
N LEU A 555 -5.42 -17.68 -18.16
CA LEU A 555 -4.65 -18.17 -17.01
C LEU A 555 -3.65 -17.13 -16.45
N ARG A 556 -3.39 -16.05 -17.19
CA ARG A 556 -2.62 -14.89 -16.71
C ARG A 556 -3.47 -14.05 -15.77
N ASP A 557 -2.83 -13.09 -15.10
CA ASP A 557 -3.53 -12.14 -14.26
C ASP A 557 -4.55 -11.32 -15.10
N PRO A 558 -5.70 -10.92 -14.53
CA PRO A 558 -6.72 -10.16 -15.28
C PRO A 558 -6.19 -8.85 -15.87
N GLU A 559 -5.19 -8.24 -15.23
CA GLU A 559 -4.56 -7.00 -15.69
C GLU A 559 -3.76 -7.21 -16.99
N PHE A 560 -3.16 -8.38 -17.21
CA PHE A 560 -2.46 -8.72 -18.45
C PHE A 560 -3.38 -8.62 -19.67
N PHE A 561 -4.56 -9.25 -19.61
CA PHE A 561 -5.52 -9.21 -20.72
C PHE A 561 -6.09 -7.79 -20.95
N GLU A 562 -6.38 -7.06 -19.87
CA GLU A 562 -6.83 -5.66 -19.97
C GLU A 562 -5.78 -4.78 -20.65
N ASN A 563 -4.51 -4.93 -20.30
CA ASN A 563 -3.41 -4.17 -20.91
C ASN A 563 -3.18 -4.57 -22.37
N TYR A 564 -3.32 -5.85 -22.71
CA TYR A 564 -3.28 -6.29 -24.12
C TYR A 564 -4.39 -5.62 -24.92
N LYS A 565 -5.63 -5.60 -24.40
CA LYS A 565 -6.74 -4.95 -25.08
C LYS A 565 -6.53 -3.44 -25.21
N ALA A 566 -6.09 -2.77 -24.14
CA ALA A 566 -5.77 -1.34 -24.17
C ALA A 566 -4.63 -1.01 -25.15
N TYR A 567 -3.61 -1.87 -25.25
CA TYR A 567 -2.54 -1.75 -26.23
C TYR A 567 -3.09 -1.78 -27.66
N ILE A 568 -3.88 -2.80 -27.99
CA ILE A 568 -4.47 -2.96 -29.32
C ILE A 568 -5.37 -1.77 -29.66
N ASP A 569 -6.28 -1.40 -28.75
CA ASP A 569 -7.24 -0.32 -28.94
C ASP A 569 -6.56 1.07 -29.10
N THR A 570 -5.32 1.24 -28.62
CA THR A 570 -4.57 2.50 -28.70
C THR A 570 -3.40 2.48 -29.70
N THR A 571 -3.16 1.35 -30.36
CA THR A 571 -2.03 1.18 -31.29
C THR A 571 -2.49 0.87 -32.70
N ILE A 572 -3.44 -0.05 -32.87
CA ILE A 572 -3.93 -0.42 -34.19
C ILE A 572 -4.97 0.61 -34.63
N VAL A 573 -4.73 1.25 -35.77
CA VAL A 573 -5.66 2.21 -36.36
C VAL A 573 -6.80 1.43 -37.02
N ASN A 574 -7.95 1.43 -36.36
CA ASN A 574 -9.17 0.80 -36.85
C ASN A 574 -10.17 1.88 -37.23
N HIS A 575 -10.54 1.96 -38.51
CA HIS A 575 -11.61 2.83 -38.97
C HIS A 575 -12.99 2.16 -38.78
N ASN A 576 -13.25 1.62 -37.59
CA ASN A 576 -14.59 1.17 -37.24
C ASN A 576 -15.40 2.40 -36.80
N LYS A 577 -15.79 3.22 -37.78
CA LYS A 577 -16.72 4.33 -37.52
C LYS A 577 -18.03 3.74 -36.99
N PRO A 578 -18.58 4.23 -35.87
CA PRO A 578 -19.92 3.83 -35.45
C PRO A 578 -20.92 4.15 -36.56
N SER A 579 -21.91 3.28 -36.73
CA SER A 579 -22.84 3.31 -37.87
C SER A 579 -23.76 4.54 -37.89
N SER A 580 -23.77 5.37 -36.84
CA SER A 580 -24.58 6.60 -36.74
C SER A 580 -23.80 7.74 -36.06
N GLU A 581 -23.87 8.96 -36.62
CA GLU A 581 -23.27 10.18 -36.05
C GLU A 581 -23.73 10.48 -34.62
N ASN A 582 -24.93 10.04 -34.25
CA ASN A 582 -25.48 10.23 -32.91
C ASN A 582 -24.72 9.47 -31.82
N GLN A 583 -23.83 8.53 -32.15
CA GLN A 583 -23.07 7.76 -31.14
C GLN A 583 -21.67 8.34 -30.85
N CYS A 584 -21.34 9.52 -31.39
CA CYS A 584 -20.01 10.11 -31.26
C CYS A 584 -19.95 11.19 -30.17
N LEU A 585 -19.04 11.00 -29.21
CA LEU A 585 -18.71 12.00 -28.20
C LEU A 585 -17.74 13.05 -28.75
N ARG A 586 -17.88 14.29 -28.28
CA ARG A 586 -16.87 15.35 -28.37
C ARG A 586 -16.31 15.57 -26.97
N ILE A 587 -15.17 14.94 -26.71
CA ILE A 587 -14.59 14.75 -25.37
C ILE A 587 -13.62 15.90 -25.08
N GLY A 588 -13.94 16.75 -24.11
CA GLY A 588 -13.02 17.75 -23.58
C GLY A 588 -12.01 17.10 -22.64
N ILE A 589 -10.71 17.25 -22.92
CA ILE A 589 -9.61 16.71 -22.11
C ILE A 589 -8.86 17.89 -21.48
N ILE A 590 -8.76 17.89 -20.16
CA ILE A 590 -8.20 19.01 -19.39
C ILE A 590 -7.23 18.48 -18.32
N HIS A 591 -6.07 19.14 -18.18
CA HIS A 591 -5.14 18.88 -17.08
C HIS A 591 -5.30 19.95 -15.99
N ILE A 592 -5.41 19.53 -14.72
CA ILE A 592 -5.66 20.45 -13.59
C ILE A 592 -4.78 20.07 -12.40
N GLY A 593 -4.19 21.08 -11.75
CA GLY A 593 -3.30 20.93 -10.60
C GLY A 593 -1.82 20.94 -10.98
N ALA A 594 -0.98 20.38 -10.11
CA ALA A 594 0.45 20.28 -10.37
C ALA A 594 0.77 19.20 -11.43
N PRO A 595 1.83 19.37 -12.23
CA PRO A 595 2.26 18.34 -13.18
C PRO A 595 2.61 17.02 -12.46
N ALA A 596 2.23 15.91 -13.08
CA ALA A 596 2.52 14.56 -12.60
C ALA A 596 2.93 13.65 -13.75
N GLY A 597 3.89 12.74 -13.49
CA GLY A 597 4.33 11.76 -14.48
C GLY A 597 3.16 10.86 -14.91
N GLY A 598 2.75 10.93 -16.16
CA GLY A 598 1.65 10.10 -16.69
C GLY A 598 0.42 10.86 -17.19
N MET A 599 0.34 12.18 -16.98
CA MET A 599 -0.70 13.03 -17.60
C MET A 599 -0.68 12.93 -19.14
N ASN A 600 0.50 13.06 -19.76
CA ASN A 600 0.64 12.94 -21.21
C ASN A 600 0.36 11.51 -21.73
N PRO A 601 0.87 10.42 -21.11
CA PRO A 601 0.46 9.05 -21.43
C PRO A 601 -1.05 8.82 -21.37
N ALA A 602 -1.73 9.33 -20.33
CA ALA A 602 -3.17 9.23 -20.21
C ALA A 602 -3.87 9.93 -21.38
N THR A 603 -3.53 11.19 -21.65
CA THR A 603 -4.10 11.96 -22.77
C THR A 603 -3.84 11.30 -24.12
N ARG A 604 -2.65 10.75 -24.35
CA ARG A 604 -2.36 9.96 -25.57
C ARG A 604 -3.31 8.79 -25.71
N ALA A 605 -3.52 8.01 -24.65
CA ALA A 605 -4.40 6.85 -24.68
C ALA A 605 -5.86 7.25 -24.94
N VAL A 606 -6.34 8.33 -24.30
CA VAL A 606 -7.68 8.90 -24.53
C VAL A 606 -7.86 9.28 -26.00
N VAL A 607 -6.93 10.05 -26.56
CA VAL A 607 -7.01 10.55 -27.94
C VAL A 607 -7.05 9.40 -28.94
N ARG A 608 -6.13 8.43 -28.81
CA ARG A 608 -6.06 7.29 -29.74
C ARG A 608 -7.27 6.38 -29.63
N TYR A 609 -7.71 6.08 -28.41
CA TYR A 609 -8.92 5.28 -28.19
C TYR A 609 -10.16 6.02 -28.75
N ALA A 610 -10.33 7.31 -28.44
CA ALA A 610 -11.44 8.13 -28.92
C ALA A 610 -11.52 8.14 -30.45
N ILE A 611 -10.41 8.36 -31.15
CA ILE A 611 -10.36 8.37 -32.62
C ILE A 611 -10.76 6.99 -33.19
N ASN A 612 -10.26 5.90 -32.61
CA ASN A 612 -10.60 4.54 -33.04
C ASN A 612 -12.08 4.20 -32.80
N ARG A 613 -12.75 4.88 -31.87
CA ARG A 613 -14.19 4.77 -31.60
C ARG A 613 -15.04 5.78 -32.38
N GLY A 614 -14.42 6.64 -33.18
CA GLY A 614 -15.09 7.68 -33.97
C GLY A 614 -15.47 8.95 -33.20
N HIS A 615 -14.98 9.10 -31.96
CA HIS A 615 -15.17 10.29 -31.15
C HIS A 615 -14.18 11.41 -31.53
N THR A 616 -14.50 12.65 -31.16
CA THR A 616 -13.65 13.82 -31.38
C THR A 616 -12.99 14.23 -30.07
N PRO A 617 -11.68 13.96 -29.87
CA PRO A 617 -10.95 14.40 -28.69
C PRO A 617 -10.52 15.87 -28.82
N VAL A 618 -10.79 16.66 -27.79
CA VAL A 618 -10.57 18.11 -27.76
C VAL A 618 -9.67 18.44 -26.59
N ALA A 619 -8.47 18.90 -26.86
CA ALA A 619 -7.57 19.43 -25.85
C ALA A 619 -8.04 20.81 -25.39
N ILE A 620 -8.16 20.97 -24.08
CA ILE A 620 -8.34 22.26 -23.41
C ILE A 620 -6.99 22.62 -22.78
N TYR A 621 -6.33 23.63 -23.33
CA TYR A 621 -5.00 24.02 -22.85
C TYR A 621 -5.10 24.86 -21.58
N ASN A 622 -4.11 24.77 -20.71
CA ASN A 622 -3.96 25.59 -19.50
C ASN A 622 -5.19 25.57 -18.57
N GLY A 623 -5.86 24.43 -18.44
CA GLY A 623 -6.98 24.27 -17.52
C GLY A 623 -8.22 25.08 -17.92
N PHE A 624 -9.06 25.43 -16.94
CA PHE A 624 -10.28 26.21 -17.18
C PHE A 624 -9.99 27.65 -17.61
N GLU A 625 -8.83 28.20 -17.24
CA GLU A 625 -8.42 29.52 -17.69
C GLU A 625 -8.24 29.55 -19.22
N GLY A 626 -7.56 28.55 -19.79
CA GLY A 626 -7.44 28.48 -21.24
C GLY A 626 -8.76 28.15 -21.94
N LEU A 627 -9.69 27.43 -21.29
CA LEU A 627 -11.06 27.30 -21.80
C LEU A 627 -11.76 28.66 -21.92
N LEU A 628 -11.65 29.51 -20.88
CA LEU A 628 -12.21 30.85 -20.88
C LEU A 628 -11.58 31.75 -21.96
N GLN A 629 -10.30 31.52 -22.26
CA GLN A 629 -9.53 32.22 -23.30
C GLN A 629 -9.68 31.64 -24.71
N ASP A 630 -10.62 30.71 -24.95
CA ASP A 630 -10.85 30.08 -26.27
C ASP A 630 -9.64 29.23 -26.78
N ASN A 631 -8.78 28.77 -25.87
CA ASN A 631 -7.57 28.00 -26.19
C ASN A 631 -7.84 26.48 -26.20
N LEU A 632 -8.52 26.03 -27.25
CA LEU A 632 -8.83 24.62 -27.47
C LEU A 632 -8.35 24.13 -28.85
N ARG A 633 -8.01 22.84 -28.95
CA ARG A 633 -7.63 22.22 -30.22
C ARG A 633 -8.13 20.78 -30.31
N GLU A 634 -8.63 20.38 -31.48
CA GLU A 634 -8.88 18.97 -31.78
C GLU A 634 -7.55 18.24 -32.00
N LEU A 635 -7.36 17.11 -31.32
CA LEU A 635 -6.13 16.33 -31.40
C LEU A 635 -6.26 15.21 -32.43
N SER A 636 -5.25 15.07 -33.28
CA SER A 636 -5.10 13.94 -34.20
C SER A 636 -4.28 12.80 -33.60
N TRP A 637 -4.25 11.67 -34.29
CA TRP A 637 -3.43 10.51 -33.91
C TRP A 637 -1.93 10.84 -33.79
N LEU A 638 -1.43 11.71 -34.68
CA LEU A 638 -0.02 12.08 -34.76
C LEU A 638 0.35 13.16 -33.73
N ASP A 639 -0.58 14.05 -33.36
CA ASP A 639 -0.31 15.12 -32.38
C ASP A 639 0.16 14.59 -31.03
N VAL A 640 -0.32 13.41 -30.63
CA VAL A 640 0.04 12.73 -29.38
C VAL A 640 1.12 11.66 -29.53
N ASP A 641 1.76 11.55 -30.70
CA ASP A 641 2.85 10.60 -30.88
C ASP A 641 4.07 10.97 -30.01
N GLY A 642 4.67 9.97 -29.37
CA GLY A 642 5.79 10.18 -28.45
C GLY A 642 5.45 10.74 -27.07
N TRP A 643 4.19 11.10 -26.80
CA TRP A 643 3.77 11.62 -25.49
C TRP A 643 3.89 10.60 -24.35
N THR A 644 4.01 9.30 -24.66
CA THR A 644 4.14 8.23 -23.65
C THR A 644 5.38 8.38 -22.76
N ALA A 645 6.48 8.91 -23.28
CA ALA A 645 7.72 9.07 -22.52
C ALA A 645 7.93 10.50 -21.98
N LYS A 646 7.00 11.43 -22.27
CA LYS A 646 7.13 12.83 -21.86
C LYS A 646 6.55 13.04 -20.47
N GLY A 647 7.37 13.57 -19.56
CA GLY A 647 6.93 14.10 -18.28
C GLY A 647 6.13 15.40 -18.41
N GLY A 648 5.64 15.90 -17.27
CA GLY A 648 4.91 17.17 -17.22
C GLY A 648 3.53 17.13 -17.90
N SER A 649 3.14 18.24 -18.52
CA SER A 649 1.85 18.42 -19.19
C SER A 649 2.04 19.17 -20.52
N GLU A 650 1.77 18.52 -21.64
CA GLU A 650 1.77 19.14 -22.98
C GLU A 650 0.54 20.01 -23.23
N LEU A 651 -0.53 19.79 -22.47
CA LEU A 651 -1.72 20.67 -22.47
C LEU A 651 -1.51 21.93 -21.61
N GLY A 652 -0.45 21.99 -20.80
CA GLY A 652 -0.34 22.95 -19.70
C GLY A 652 -1.27 22.58 -18.54
N THR A 653 -0.97 23.02 -17.33
CA THR A 653 -1.78 22.74 -16.14
C THR A 653 -1.58 23.84 -15.09
N HIS A 654 -2.66 24.21 -14.40
CA HIS A 654 -2.66 25.21 -13.33
C HIS A 654 -3.47 24.74 -12.13
N LYS A 655 -3.23 25.35 -10.96
CA LYS A 655 -3.87 24.98 -9.69
C LYS A 655 -5.18 25.75 -9.40
N MET A 656 -5.66 26.55 -10.33
CA MET A 656 -6.88 27.34 -10.13
C MET A 656 -8.11 26.43 -10.20
N SER A 657 -9.01 26.54 -9.22
CA SER A 657 -10.25 25.75 -9.16
C SER A 657 -11.36 26.45 -9.95
N VAL A 658 -12.42 25.71 -10.29
CA VAL A 658 -13.65 26.29 -10.87
C VAL A 658 -14.25 27.35 -9.94
N ALA A 659 -14.13 27.16 -8.62
CA ALA A 659 -14.63 28.07 -7.57
C ALA A 659 -14.02 29.47 -7.62
N ASP A 660 -12.83 29.57 -8.21
CA ASP A 660 -12.14 30.85 -8.37
C ASP A 660 -12.53 31.55 -9.69
N LEU A 661 -13.39 30.93 -10.51
CA LEU A 661 -13.71 31.32 -11.89
C LEU A 661 -15.22 31.52 -12.11
N ASP A 662 -15.54 32.19 -13.22
CA ASP A 662 -16.94 32.37 -13.66
C ASP A 662 -17.48 31.06 -14.26
N THR A 663 -18.21 30.31 -13.43
CA THR A 663 -18.88 29.06 -13.79
C THR A 663 -19.86 29.22 -14.95
N GLY A 664 -20.54 30.37 -15.08
CA GLY A 664 -21.44 30.64 -16.19
C GLY A 664 -20.69 30.75 -17.52
N MET A 665 -19.52 31.38 -17.51
CA MET A 665 -18.65 31.44 -18.69
C MET A 665 -18.07 30.07 -19.06
N ILE A 666 -17.74 29.22 -18.09
CA ILE A 666 -17.31 27.83 -18.36
C ILE A 666 -18.44 27.07 -19.06
N ALA A 667 -19.67 27.15 -18.55
CA ALA A 667 -20.84 26.53 -19.18
C ALA A 667 -21.06 27.05 -20.62
N TYR A 668 -20.94 28.36 -20.82
CA TYR A 668 -21.01 28.98 -22.15
C TYR A 668 -19.95 28.43 -23.10
N GLN A 669 -18.69 28.31 -22.67
CA GLN A 669 -17.61 27.82 -23.53
C GLN A 669 -17.80 26.33 -23.89
N LEU A 670 -18.22 25.49 -22.94
CA LEU A 670 -18.55 24.09 -23.23
C LEU A 670 -19.65 23.99 -24.29
N GLN A 671 -20.69 24.83 -24.19
CA GLN A 671 -21.76 24.90 -25.18
C GLN A 671 -21.28 25.43 -26.54
N LYS A 672 -20.50 26.52 -26.57
CA LYS A 672 -19.92 27.13 -27.77
C LYS A 672 -19.10 26.12 -28.56
N HIS A 673 -18.26 25.33 -27.88
CA HIS A 673 -17.44 24.30 -28.51
C HIS A 673 -18.13 22.94 -28.64
N ARG A 674 -19.41 22.83 -28.26
CA ARG A 674 -20.18 21.58 -28.34
C ARG A 674 -19.49 20.41 -27.62
N ILE A 675 -18.81 20.69 -26.51
CA ILE A 675 -18.22 19.65 -25.66
C ILE A 675 -19.35 18.96 -24.92
N ASN A 676 -19.48 17.65 -25.08
CA ASN A 676 -20.60 16.86 -24.55
C ASN A 676 -20.15 15.76 -23.60
N SER A 677 -18.88 15.75 -23.23
CA SER A 677 -18.28 14.93 -22.16
C SER A 677 -16.97 15.56 -21.71
N LEU A 678 -16.61 15.39 -20.43
CA LEU A 678 -15.41 15.99 -19.86
C LEU A 678 -14.55 14.95 -19.14
N LEU A 679 -13.25 14.95 -19.44
CA LEU A 679 -12.24 14.15 -18.76
C LEU A 679 -11.22 15.07 -18.09
N LEU A 680 -11.23 15.09 -16.76
CA LEU A 680 -10.32 15.87 -15.95
C LEU A 680 -9.17 14.98 -15.50
N ILE A 681 -7.92 15.32 -15.84
CA ILE A 681 -6.73 14.56 -15.44
C ILE A 681 -5.94 15.44 -14.48
N GLY A 682 -5.84 15.03 -13.21
CA GLY A 682 -5.23 15.93 -12.23
C GLY A 682 -5.34 15.54 -10.78
N GLY A 683 -4.84 16.44 -9.94
CA GLY A 683 -4.76 16.25 -8.50
C GLY A 683 -6.05 16.60 -7.76
N PHE A 684 -5.91 17.06 -6.52
CA PHE A 684 -7.05 17.43 -5.69
C PHE A 684 -7.85 18.59 -6.31
N GLU A 685 -7.22 19.50 -7.04
CA GLU A 685 -7.90 20.58 -7.77
C GLU A 685 -8.83 20.04 -8.87
N ALA A 686 -8.46 18.96 -9.56
CA ALA A 686 -9.33 18.30 -10.54
C ALA A 686 -10.54 17.65 -9.86
N PHE A 687 -10.31 17.02 -8.69
CA PHE A 687 -11.38 16.48 -7.86
C PHE A 687 -12.35 17.57 -7.39
N SER A 688 -11.84 18.68 -6.82
CA SER A 688 -12.67 19.82 -6.40
C SER A 688 -13.44 20.43 -7.56
N SER A 689 -12.81 20.55 -8.73
CA SER A 689 -13.48 21.05 -9.94
C SER A 689 -14.63 20.14 -10.36
N LEU A 690 -14.45 18.81 -10.29
CA LEU A 690 -15.53 17.85 -10.59
C LEU A 690 -16.69 17.96 -9.59
N VAL A 691 -16.40 18.12 -8.29
CA VAL A 691 -17.42 18.33 -7.25
C VAL A 691 -18.28 19.54 -7.59
N GLU A 692 -17.62 20.64 -7.95
CA GLU A 692 -18.28 21.90 -8.22
C GLU A 692 -19.10 21.90 -9.50
N LEU A 693 -18.54 21.39 -10.61
CA LEU A 693 -19.28 21.20 -11.85
C LEU A 693 -20.52 20.32 -11.64
N ASN A 694 -20.40 19.27 -10.80
CA ASN A 694 -21.53 18.42 -10.46
C ASN A 694 -22.58 19.16 -9.62
N HIS A 695 -22.18 20.02 -8.67
CA HIS A 695 -23.11 20.83 -7.87
C HIS A 695 -23.87 21.85 -8.72
N CYS A 696 -23.22 22.38 -9.76
CA CYS A 696 -23.80 23.38 -10.66
C CYS A 696 -24.70 22.80 -11.77
N ARG A 697 -24.92 21.48 -11.82
CA ARG A 697 -25.76 20.81 -12.84
C ARG A 697 -27.21 21.31 -12.87
N ASP A 698 -27.77 21.65 -11.71
CA ASP A 698 -29.15 22.15 -11.62
C ASP A 698 -29.30 23.57 -12.21
N GLN A 699 -28.21 24.35 -12.19
CA GLN A 699 -28.19 25.74 -12.68
C GLN A 699 -27.80 25.82 -14.15
N TYR A 700 -26.88 24.97 -14.60
CA TYR A 700 -26.31 25.01 -15.94
C TYR A 700 -26.46 23.65 -16.63
N PRO A 701 -27.43 23.49 -17.55
CA PRO A 701 -27.63 22.25 -18.31
C PRO A 701 -26.38 21.79 -19.08
N ALA A 702 -25.47 22.70 -19.42
CA ALA A 702 -24.20 22.38 -20.07
C ALA A 702 -23.31 21.42 -19.25
N PHE A 703 -23.48 21.34 -17.92
CA PHE A 703 -22.76 20.40 -17.05
C PHE A 703 -23.48 19.06 -16.88
N CYS A 704 -24.71 18.92 -17.39
CA CYS A 704 -25.46 17.66 -17.43
C CYS A 704 -24.94 16.74 -18.54
N ILE A 705 -23.63 16.48 -18.52
CA ILE A 705 -22.86 15.64 -19.43
C ILE A 705 -22.07 14.62 -18.62
N PRO A 706 -21.63 13.48 -19.20
CA PRO A 706 -20.73 12.55 -18.52
C PRO A 706 -19.40 13.24 -18.19
N MET A 707 -18.99 13.16 -16.93
CA MET A 707 -17.74 13.74 -16.44
C MET A 707 -16.97 12.71 -15.63
N VAL A 708 -15.66 12.61 -15.86
CA VAL A 708 -14.81 11.71 -15.07
C VAL A 708 -13.50 12.37 -14.70
N CYS A 709 -13.10 12.21 -13.44
CA CYS A 709 -11.79 12.64 -12.95
C CYS A 709 -10.84 11.44 -12.87
N LEU A 710 -9.70 11.55 -13.53
CA LEU A 710 -8.56 10.64 -13.47
C LEU A 710 -7.48 11.22 -12.53
N PRO A 711 -7.29 10.64 -11.33
CA PRO A 711 -6.31 11.14 -10.37
C PRO A 711 -4.87 11.08 -10.88
N ALA A 712 -4.24 12.24 -11.03
CA ALA A 712 -2.85 12.44 -11.41
C ALA A 712 -2.17 13.47 -10.49
N THR A 713 -1.40 12.97 -9.52
CA THR A 713 -0.67 13.77 -8.52
C THR A 713 0.45 12.93 -7.93
N ILE A 714 1.54 13.57 -7.53
CA ILE A 714 2.64 12.88 -6.83
C ILE A 714 2.25 12.51 -5.39
N SER A 715 1.36 13.27 -4.76
CA SER A 715 1.07 13.17 -3.32
C SER A 715 0.16 12.00 -2.93
N ASN A 716 -0.47 11.35 -3.91
CA ASN A 716 -1.50 10.33 -3.70
C ASN A 716 -2.58 10.75 -2.69
N ASN A 717 -3.07 11.99 -2.84
CA ASN A 717 -4.00 12.63 -1.90
C ASN A 717 -5.44 12.72 -2.44
N VAL A 718 -5.72 12.25 -3.67
CA VAL A 718 -7.07 12.29 -4.23
C VAL A 718 -7.90 11.14 -3.66
N PRO A 719 -9.09 11.40 -3.08
CA PRO A 719 -10.00 10.37 -2.59
C PRO A 719 -10.49 9.41 -3.68
N GLY A 720 -10.82 8.19 -3.30
CA GLY A 720 -11.42 7.19 -4.20
C GLY A 720 -10.41 6.34 -4.98
N THR A 721 -9.11 6.52 -4.75
CA THR A 721 -8.04 5.67 -5.32
C THR A 721 -6.93 5.41 -4.31
N ASP A 722 -6.37 4.20 -4.33
CA ASP A 722 -5.15 3.86 -3.60
C ASP A 722 -3.90 4.32 -4.35
N PHE A 723 -4.03 4.66 -5.64
CA PHE A 723 -2.94 5.07 -6.52
C PHE A 723 -3.33 6.23 -7.43
N SER A 724 -2.59 7.32 -7.37
CA SER A 724 -2.62 8.40 -8.35
C SER A 724 -1.46 8.29 -9.34
N ILE A 725 -1.74 8.62 -10.59
CA ILE A 725 -0.74 8.68 -11.65
C ILE A 725 0.33 9.73 -11.29
N GLY A 726 1.60 9.35 -11.42
CA GLY A 726 2.77 10.17 -11.13
C GLY A 726 3.39 9.91 -9.76
N SER A 727 2.70 9.18 -8.89
CA SER A 727 3.20 8.86 -7.56
C SER A 727 4.38 7.88 -7.61
N ASP A 728 4.37 6.89 -8.49
CA ASP A 728 5.50 5.95 -8.65
C ASP A 728 6.72 6.61 -9.29
N THR A 729 6.52 7.46 -10.30
CA THR A 729 7.57 8.32 -10.87
C THR A 729 8.24 9.15 -9.78
N SER A 730 7.43 9.77 -8.91
CA SER A 730 7.93 10.58 -7.81
C SER A 730 8.72 9.78 -6.78
N LEU A 731 8.19 8.62 -6.39
CA LEU A 731 8.89 7.71 -5.47
C LEU A 731 10.25 7.28 -6.00
N ASN A 732 10.36 6.95 -7.29
CA ASN A 732 11.64 6.59 -7.91
C ASN A 732 12.62 7.78 -7.89
N ALA A 733 12.18 8.99 -8.22
CA ALA A 733 13.02 10.20 -8.15
C ALA A 733 13.53 10.48 -6.72
N ILE A 734 12.68 10.29 -5.70
CA ILE A 734 13.07 10.43 -4.29
C ILE A 734 14.09 9.35 -3.90
N VAL A 735 13.84 8.09 -4.26
CA VAL A 735 14.71 6.96 -3.95
C VAL A 735 16.10 7.11 -4.58
N GLU A 736 16.16 7.51 -5.84
CA GLU A 736 17.43 7.76 -6.56
C GLU A 736 18.23 8.89 -5.92
N SER A 737 17.55 10.00 -5.58
CA SER A 737 18.17 11.13 -4.88
C SER A 737 18.69 10.71 -3.51
N CYS A 738 17.91 9.96 -2.75
CA CYS A 738 18.28 9.45 -1.44
C CYS A 738 19.46 8.48 -1.50
N ASP A 739 19.53 7.61 -2.51
CA ASP A 739 20.67 6.72 -2.71
C ASP A 739 21.96 7.53 -2.94
N ALA A 740 21.92 8.58 -3.76
CA ALA A 740 23.05 9.47 -3.99
C ALA A 740 23.47 10.22 -2.71
N ILE A 741 22.49 10.73 -1.94
CA ILE A 741 22.74 11.39 -0.65
C ILE A 741 23.36 10.41 0.34
N LYS A 742 22.85 9.17 0.42
CA LYS A 742 23.35 8.13 1.33
C LYS A 742 24.76 7.69 0.96
N GLN A 743 25.09 7.65 -0.33
CA GLN A 743 26.45 7.40 -0.80
C GLN A 743 27.40 8.52 -0.34
N SER A 744 27.01 9.78 -0.51
CA SER A 744 27.77 10.95 -0.02
C SER A 744 27.96 10.92 1.51
N ALA A 745 26.90 10.61 2.24
CA ALA A 745 26.91 10.48 3.69
C ALA A 745 27.83 9.35 4.17
N SER A 746 27.84 8.22 3.46
CA SER A 746 28.72 7.09 3.75
C SER A 746 30.18 7.38 3.42
N ALA A 747 30.45 8.14 2.35
CA ALA A 747 31.80 8.56 1.98
C ALA A 747 32.41 9.53 3.00
N SER A 748 31.62 10.50 3.46
CA SER A 748 32.07 11.46 4.49
C SER A 748 32.19 10.83 5.89
N ARG A 749 31.53 9.67 6.09
CA ARG A 749 31.35 8.97 7.38
C ARG A 749 30.62 9.84 8.41
N ARG A 750 30.00 9.21 9.42
CA ARG A 750 29.43 9.92 10.59
C ARG A 750 28.49 11.08 10.21
N ARG A 751 27.58 10.88 9.24
CA ARG A 751 26.66 11.94 8.79
C ARG A 751 25.23 11.47 8.65
N VAL A 752 24.31 12.26 9.22
CA VAL A 752 22.86 12.13 9.04
C VAL A 752 22.39 13.21 8.07
N PHE A 753 21.53 12.83 7.13
CA PHE A 753 20.79 13.80 6.32
C PHE A 753 19.33 13.83 6.70
N VAL A 754 18.80 15.04 6.91
CA VAL A 754 17.36 15.32 6.97
C VAL A 754 16.94 15.73 5.56
N VAL A 755 16.21 14.86 4.88
CA VAL A 755 15.77 15.03 3.50
C VAL A 755 14.33 15.48 3.49
N GLU A 756 14.07 16.65 2.89
CA GLU A 756 12.72 17.16 2.70
C GLU A 756 12.08 16.53 1.48
N VAL A 757 10.90 15.95 1.69
CA VAL A 757 10.09 15.23 0.69
C VAL A 757 8.77 15.98 0.53
N HIS A 758 8.26 16.09 -0.70
CA HIS A 758 6.96 16.68 -0.96
C HIS A 758 5.81 15.72 -0.56
N GLY A 759 4.57 16.20 -0.63
CA GLY A 759 3.37 15.39 -0.41
C GLY A 759 2.17 16.20 0.07
N GLY A 760 2.34 17.51 0.29
CA GLY A 760 1.34 18.34 0.94
C GLY A 760 0.99 17.75 2.30
N GLN A 761 -0.31 17.67 2.61
CA GLN A 761 -0.80 17.10 3.86
C GLN A 761 -0.85 15.55 3.90
N SER A 762 -0.30 14.87 2.88
CA SER A 762 -0.22 13.41 2.79
C SER A 762 1.21 12.93 3.02
N GLY A 763 1.41 12.09 4.04
CA GLY A 763 2.70 11.46 4.32
C GLY A 763 3.11 10.32 3.37
N TYR A 764 2.29 9.97 2.37
CA TYR A 764 2.48 8.82 1.47
C TYR A 764 3.90 8.69 0.91
N LEU A 765 4.41 9.77 0.30
CA LEU A 765 5.73 9.78 -0.33
C LEU A 765 6.85 9.59 0.71
N ALA A 766 6.75 10.25 1.87
CA ALA A 766 7.76 10.15 2.92
C ALA A 766 7.82 8.74 3.53
N VAL A 767 6.68 8.06 3.69
CA VAL A 767 6.63 6.70 4.25
C VAL A 767 7.15 5.66 3.25
N LEU A 768 6.61 5.62 2.03
CA LEU A 768 7.02 4.63 1.04
C LEU A 768 8.45 4.83 0.55
N ALA A 769 8.90 6.07 0.36
CA ALA A 769 10.31 6.32 0.08
C ALA A 769 11.16 5.95 1.30
N GLY A 770 10.70 6.22 2.52
CA GLY A 770 11.37 5.87 3.76
C GLY A 770 11.62 4.37 3.87
N LEU A 771 10.64 3.56 3.50
CA LEU A 771 10.75 2.11 3.43
C LEU A 771 11.78 1.67 2.36
N ALA A 772 11.66 2.22 1.14
CA ALA A 772 12.51 1.88 0.00
C ALA A 772 13.98 2.28 0.16
N VAL A 773 14.29 3.35 0.91
CA VAL A 773 15.69 3.81 1.15
C VAL A 773 16.25 3.30 2.48
N GLY A 774 15.40 2.72 3.32
CA GLY A 774 15.72 2.31 4.69
C GLY A 774 16.07 3.51 5.54
N ALA A 775 15.21 4.53 5.53
CA ALA A 775 15.31 5.71 6.38
C ALA A 775 15.24 5.32 7.86
N THR A 776 15.85 6.13 8.71
CA THR A 776 15.85 5.92 10.16
C THR A 776 14.51 6.33 10.76
N SER A 777 13.89 7.37 10.23
CA SER A 777 12.61 7.91 10.69
C SER A 777 11.96 8.64 9.51
N ALA A 778 10.63 8.73 9.50
CA ALA A 778 9.85 9.52 8.57
C ALA A 778 8.90 10.43 9.35
N TYR A 779 9.04 11.74 9.21
CA TYR A 779 8.13 12.73 9.80
C TYR A 779 7.03 13.09 8.81
N ILE A 780 5.77 12.90 9.21
CA ILE A 780 4.59 13.04 8.36
C ILE A 780 3.55 14.00 8.96
N PRO A 781 2.71 14.67 8.13
CA PRO A 781 1.68 15.59 8.60
C PRO A 781 0.64 14.94 9.51
N GLU A 782 0.35 13.65 9.31
CA GLU A 782 -0.65 12.91 10.08
C GLU A 782 -0.31 12.78 11.56
N GLU A 783 0.97 12.69 11.90
CA GLU A 783 1.45 12.56 13.28
C GLU A 783 2.02 13.88 13.84
N GLY A 784 2.47 14.77 12.96
CA GLY A 784 3.24 15.95 13.34
C GLY A 784 4.64 15.62 13.85
N VAL A 785 5.30 16.60 14.46
CA VAL A 785 6.63 16.44 15.08
C VAL A 785 6.57 16.91 16.53
N SER A 786 7.04 16.06 17.45
CA SER A 786 7.12 16.38 18.89
C SER A 786 8.55 16.30 19.41
N LEU A 787 8.87 17.09 20.44
CA LEU A 787 10.18 17.06 21.10
C LEU A 787 10.51 15.67 21.66
N LYS A 788 9.52 14.97 22.25
CA LYS A 788 9.69 13.60 22.73
C LYS A 788 10.16 12.68 21.61
N LYS A 789 9.55 12.76 20.43
CA LYS A 789 9.94 11.94 19.27
C LYS A 789 11.36 12.29 18.78
N LEU A 790 11.68 13.58 18.66
CA LEU A 790 13.01 14.03 18.27
C LEU A 790 14.08 13.54 19.24
N GLN A 791 13.84 13.63 20.54
CA GLN A 791 14.77 13.16 21.57
C GLN A 791 15.03 11.66 21.44
N LEU A 792 13.99 10.84 21.25
CA LEU A 792 14.16 9.41 21.07
C LEU A 792 14.93 9.06 19.78
N ASP A 793 14.67 9.78 18.69
CA ASP A 793 15.39 9.61 17.42
C ASP A 793 16.88 9.97 17.58
N ILE A 794 17.21 11.01 18.36
CA ILE A 794 18.58 11.39 18.71
C ILE A 794 19.25 10.29 19.54
N SER A 795 18.60 9.82 20.60
CA SER A 795 19.14 8.74 21.45
C SER A 795 19.44 7.48 20.62
N HIS A 796 18.56 7.14 19.69
CA HIS A 796 18.78 6.04 18.76
C HIS A 796 19.99 6.27 17.85
N LEU A 797 20.10 7.45 17.24
CA LEU A 797 21.24 7.80 16.38
C LEU A 797 22.55 7.74 17.16
N LEU A 798 22.61 8.32 18.37
CA LEU A 798 23.80 8.31 19.23
C LEU A 798 24.25 6.87 19.53
N ARG A 799 23.33 5.99 19.93
CA ARG A 799 23.63 4.57 20.16
C ARG A 799 24.19 3.92 18.89
N ARG A 800 23.51 4.09 17.75
CA ARG A 800 23.89 3.44 16.50
C ARG A 800 25.22 3.93 15.93
N TYR A 801 25.55 5.20 16.08
CA TYR A 801 26.88 5.72 15.73
C TYR A 801 27.96 5.27 16.72
N GLY A 802 27.62 5.06 18.00
CA GLY A 802 28.50 4.50 19.02
C GLY A 802 28.85 3.02 18.78
N GLU A 803 27.91 2.24 18.27
CA GLU A 803 28.08 0.82 17.92
C GLU A 803 28.81 0.59 16.59
N ASP A 804 28.85 1.59 15.70
CA ASP A 804 29.54 1.47 14.43
C ASP A 804 31.05 1.31 14.65
N LYS A 805 31.68 0.35 13.96
CA LYS A 805 33.14 0.18 14.00
C LYS A 805 33.83 1.50 13.61
N LYS A 806 34.88 1.86 14.34
CA LYS A 806 35.64 3.10 14.09
C LYS A 806 36.12 3.13 12.63
N GLY A 807 35.77 4.20 11.92
CA GLY A 807 36.16 4.39 10.51
C GLY A 807 35.24 3.76 9.47
N THR A 808 34.19 3.01 9.83
CA THR A 808 33.28 2.38 8.86
C THR A 808 31.82 2.84 8.99
N SER A 809 31.58 3.98 9.64
CA SER A 809 30.23 4.46 9.88
C SER A 809 29.54 4.88 8.58
N SER A 810 28.40 4.26 8.29
CA SER A 810 27.58 4.54 7.12
C SER A 810 26.70 5.76 7.31
N GLY A 811 26.35 6.41 6.21
CA GLY A 811 25.35 7.47 6.20
C GLY A 811 23.96 6.99 6.62
N ARG A 812 23.23 7.84 7.33
CA ARG A 812 21.84 7.62 7.72
C ARG A 812 20.95 8.73 7.17
N LEU A 813 19.71 8.39 6.83
CA LEU A 813 18.72 9.33 6.31
C LEU A 813 17.55 9.43 7.27
N ILE A 814 16.95 10.62 7.32
CA ILE A 814 15.64 10.89 7.92
C ILE A 814 14.84 11.63 6.87
N LEU A 815 13.63 11.15 6.57
CA LEU A 815 12.75 11.81 5.63
C LEU A 815 11.76 12.67 6.40
N ARG A 816 11.52 13.88 5.91
CA ARG A 816 10.56 14.81 6.51
C ARG A 816 9.66 15.36 5.41
N ASN A 817 8.37 15.15 5.54
CA ASN A 817 7.40 15.80 4.66
C ASN A 817 7.38 17.33 4.95
N GLU A 818 7.23 18.14 3.90
CA GLU A 818 7.27 19.60 3.96
C GLU A 818 6.20 20.22 4.89
N CYS A 819 5.05 19.57 5.01
CA CYS A 819 3.93 19.96 5.87
C CYS A 819 3.90 19.26 7.23
N ALA A 820 4.90 18.44 7.57
CA ALA A 820 4.92 17.70 8.84
C ALA A 820 4.89 18.61 10.08
N SER A 821 5.46 19.81 9.99
CA SER A 821 5.43 20.82 11.06
C SER A 821 5.91 22.17 10.53
N SER A 822 5.22 23.25 10.85
CA SER A 822 5.67 24.62 10.54
C SER A 822 6.82 25.10 11.44
N THR A 823 6.93 24.57 12.66
CA THR A 823 7.97 24.95 13.64
C THR A 823 9.25 24.13 13.48
N TYR A 824 9.14 22.81 13.56
CA TYR A 824 10.25 21.86 13.33
C TYR A 824 10.48 21.68 11.82
N THR A 825 11.07 22.70 11.20
CA THR A 825 11.49 22.66 9.80
C THR A 825 12.69 21.72 9.60
N THR A 826 12.99 21.41 8.34
CA THR A 826 14.15 20.58 7.94
C THR A 826 15.46 21.11 8.54
N ASP A 827 15.67 22.42 8.49
CA ASP A 827 16.87 23.06 9.08
C ASP A 827 16.88 23.02 10.60
N VAL A 828 15.74 23.27 11.25
CA VAL A 828 15.63 23.21 12.71
C VAL A 828 15.95 21.80 13.21
N ILE A 829 15.36 20.76 12.62
CA ILE A 829 15.62 19.37 12.99
C ILE A 829 17.09 19.02 12.77
N ALA A 830 17.67 19.42 11.64
CA ALA A 830 19.08 19.15 11.36
C ALA A 830 20.01 19.85 12.36
N ASN A 831 19.73 21.10 12.72
CA ASN A 831 20.50 21.85 13.71
C ASN A 831 20.39 21.24 15.12
N ILE A 832 19.21 20.78 15.52
CA ILE A 832 19.02 20.06 16.79
C ILE A 832 19.88 18.80 16.80
N PHE A 833 19.82 17.97 15.75
CA PHE A 833 20.63 16.76 15.66
C PHE A 833 22.13 17.04 15.67
N LYS A 834 22.56 18.14 15.02
CA LYS A 834 23.96 18.56 15.04
C LYS A 834 24.41 18.96 16.44
N SER A 835 23.60 19.74 17.16
CA SER A 835 23.89 20.19 18.52
C SER A 835 23.97 19.01 19.50
N GLU A 836 22.98 18.11 19.45
CA GLU A 836 22.88 16.96 20.36
C GLU A 836 23.80 15.79 19.97
N SER A 837 24.48 15.85 18.83
CA SER A 837 25.37 14.79 18.35
C SER A 837 26.58 14.54 19.25
N ARG A 838 26.96 15.50 20.09
CA ARG A 838 28.19 15.48 20.92
C ARG A 838 29.45 15.12 20.15
N GLY A 839 29.52 15.52 18.87
CA GLY A 839 30.65 15.25 17.98
C GLY A 839 30.73 13.80 17.44
N LEU A 840 29.75 12.94 17.74
CA LEU A 840 29.69 11.57 17.20
C LEU A 840 29.31 11.54 15.72
N PHE A 841 28.48 12.47 15.28
CA PHE A 841 28.06 12.63 13.88
C PHE A 841 27.73 14.09 13.54
N ASP A 842 27.79 14.43 12.25
CA ASP A 842 27.30 15.71 11.72
C ASP A 842 25.90 15.53 11.12
N SER A 843 25.14 16.62 11.04
CA SER A 843 23.79 16.63 10.47
C SER A 843 23.71 17.66 9.34
N ARG A 844 23.07 17.30 8.22
CA ARG A 844 22.92 18.13 7.03
C ARG A 844 21.50 18.06 6.49
N THR A 845 21.07 19.10 5.79
CA THR A 845 19.79 19.14 5.10
C THR A 845 19.94 18.83 3.63
N SER A 846 18.87 18.29 3.03
CA SER A 846 18.75 18.18 1.58
C SER A 846 17.29 18.40 1.21
N VAL A 847 17.01 19.47 0.46
CA VAL A 847 15.67 19.77 -0.02
C VAL A 847 15.58 19.32 -1.47
N LEU A 848 14.83 18.26 -1.74
CA LEU A 848 14.72 17.70 -3.10
C LEU A 848 13.93 18.62 -4.03
N GLY A 849 12.95 19.36 -3.49
CA GLY A 849 12.13 20.30 -4.24
C GLY A 849 11.38 19.63 -5.40
N HIS A 850 11.32 20.31 -6.55
CA HIS A 850 10.52 19.88 -7.70
C HIS A 850 11.13 18.74 -8.53
N VAL A 851 12.38 18.34 -8.27
CA VAL A 851 12.99 17.14 -8.90
C VAL A 851 12.17 15.88 -8.61
N GLN A 852 11.42 15.90 -7.50
CA GLN A 852 10.49 14.84 -7.11
C GLN A 852 9.34 14.62 -8.09
N GLN A 853 9.06 15.52 -9.04
CA GLN A 853 8.09 15.25 -10.10
C GLN A 853 8.61 14.20 -11.11
N GLY A 854 9.93 13.98 -11.12
CA GLY A 854 10.62 13.13 -12.07
C GLY A 854 10.77 13.78 -13.45
N GLY A 855 11.50 13.07 -14.32
CA GLY A 855 11.64 13.42 -15.74
C GLY A 855 10.64 12.63 -16.58
N ALA A 856 11.13 11.61 -17.27
CA ALA A 856 10.27 10.66 -17.96
C ALA A 856 9.43 9.85 -16.94
N PRO A 857 8.13 9.64 -17.18
CA PRO A 857 7.28 8.88 -16.27
C PRO A 857 7.77 7.43 -16.16
N SER A 858 7.59 6.80 -15.00
CA SER A 858 7.92 5.39 -14.79
C SER A 858 7.04 4.49 -15.66
N PRO A 859 7.51 3.28 -16.03
CA PRO A 859 6.69 2.34 -16.78
C PRO A 859 5.36 2.03 -16.08
N THR A 860 5.36 1.89 -14.75
CA THR A 860 4.15 1.69 -13.95
C THR A 860 3.13 2.81 -14.16
N ASP A 861 3.57 4.08 -14.10
CA ASP A 861 2.70 5.22 -14.36
C ASP A 861 2.21 5.25 -15.81
N ARG A 862 3.04 4.90 -16.80
CA ARG A 862 2.63 4.85 -18.21
C ARG A 862 1.57 3.79 -18.49
N ILE A 863 1.73 2.59 -17.90
CA ILE A 863 0.80 1.47 -18.04
C ILE A 863 -0.53 1.80 -17.38
N ARG A 864 -0.49 2.21 -16.11
CA ARG A 864 -1.70 2.56 -15.35
C ARG A 864 -2.42 3.74 -15.98
N ALA A 865 -1.69 4.77 -16.45
CA ALA A 865 -2.28 5.89 -17.17
C ALA A 865 -3.03 5.44 -18.44
N THR A 866 -2.42 4.54 -19.23
CA THR A 866 -3.07 4.00 -20.44
C THR A 866 -4.32 3.19 -20.12
N ARG A 867 -4.22 2.28 -19.14
CA ARG A 867 -5.33 1.42 -18.70
C ARG A 867 -6.51 2.24 -18.17
N LEU A 868 -6.24 3.17 -17.26
CA LEU A 868 -7.26 4.01 -16.64
C LEU A 868 -7.88 4.98 -17.65
N ALA A 869 -7.09 5.55 -18.56
CA ALA A 869 -7.58 6.41 -19.64
C ALA A 869 -8.59 5.70 -20.56
N VAL A 870 -8.28 4.48 -21.00
CA VAL A 870 -9.20 3.68 -21.83
C VAL A 870 -10.49 3.36 -21.07
N ARG A 871 -10.38 3.06 -19.77
CA ARG A 871 -11.55 2.87 -18.90
C ARG A 871 -12.39 4.13 -18.76
N CYS A 872 -11.78 5.31 -18.63
CA CYS A 872 -12.50 6.59 -18.60
C CYS A 872 -13.33 6.80 -19.86
N VAL A 873 -12.79 6.58 -21.05
CA VAL A 873 -13.57 6.76 -22.29
C VAL A 873 -14.73 5.77 -22.36
N LYS A 874 -14.52 4.51 -21.97
CA LYS A 874 -15.60 3.51 -21.87
C LYS A 874 -16.70 3.93 -20.89
N PHE A 875 -16.32 4.55 -19.77
CA PHE A 875 -17.28 5.09 -18.81
C PHE A 875 -18.10 6.23 -19.42
N LEU A 876 -17.46 7.14 -20.17
CA LEU A 876 -18.16 8.21 -20.89
C LEU A 876 -19.13 7.65 -21.95
N GLU A 877 -18.73 6.59 -22.69
CA GLU A 877 -19.59 5.87 -23.65
C GLU A 877 -20.83 5.27 -22.96
N GLN A 878 -20.65 4.67 -21.79
CA GLN A 878 -21.73 3.99 -21.04
C GLN A 878 -22.79 4.95 -20.47
N HIS A 879 -22.41 6.18 -20.17
CA HIS A 879 -23.30 7.19 -19.57
C HIS A 879 -23.86 8.18 -20.60
N MET A 880 -23.75 7.86 -21.88
CA MET A 880 -24.38 8.63 -22.96
C MET A 880 -25.89 8.39 -22.98
N SER A 881 -26.67 9.44 -22.69
CA SER A 881 -28.12 9.46 -22.86
C SER A 881 -28.51 10.59 -23.83
N HIS A 882 -29.25 10.26 -24.89
CA HIS A 882 -29.71 11.26 -25.86
C HIS A 882 -30.92 12.03 -25.31
N SER A 883 -30.91 13.35 -25.49
CA SER A 883 -32.08 14.18 -25.21
C SER A 883 -33.22 13.78 -26.15
N THR A 884 -34.38 13.42 -25.60
CA THR A 884 -35.58 12.97 -26.33
C THR A 884 -36.42 14.12 -26.89
N SER A 885 -35.98 15.37 -26.75
CA SER A 885 -36.75 16.56 -27.15
C SER A 885 -36.47 16.98 -28.59
N GLU A 886 -37.52 17.24 -29.39
CA GLU A 886 -37.45 17.68 -30.80
C GLU A 886 -36.85 19.09 -31.01
N LYS A 887 -36.58 19.83 -29.92
CA LYS A 887 -35.87 21.12 -29.95
C LYS A 887 -34.38 20.87 -29.69
N ILE A 888 -33.50 21.53 -30.46
CA ILE A 888 -32.04 21.50 -30.23
C ILE A 888 -31.75 22.13 -28.85
N VAL A 889 -31.72 21.30 -27.81
CA VAL A 889 -31.26 21.66 -26.47
C VAL A 889 -29.80 21.22 -26.38
N PHE A 890 -28.90 22.16 -26.14
CA PHE A 890 -27.53 21.82 -25.74
C PHE A 890 -27.53 21.57 -24.22
N PRO A 891 -26.92 20.47 -23.75
CA PRO A 891 -26.05 19.54 -24.49
C PRO A 891 -26.81 18.48 -25.32
N SER A 892 -26.22 18.06 -26.45
CA SER A 892 -26.79 17.01 -27.34
C SER A 892 -26.85 15.63 -26.66
N ILE A 893 -26.01 15.43 -25.65
CA ILE A 893 -26.01 14.30 -24.74
C ILE A 893 -26.36 14.87 -23.38
N TYR A 894 -27.45 14.42 -22.78
CA TYR A 894 -27.94 14.92 -21.52
C TYR A 894 -28.01 13.80 -20.49
N THR A 895 -27.27 13.95 -19.40
CA THR A 895 -27.33 13.07 -18.24
C THR A 895 -27.20 13.87 -16.95
N ASN A 896 -28.13 13.65 -16.03
CA ASN A 896 -28.08 14.22 -14.67
C ASN A 896 -28.17 13.10 -13.60
N ILE A 897 -27.82 11.86 -13.95
CA ILE A 897 -27.73 10.80 -12.95
C ILE A 897 -26.45 10.97 -12.14
N LYS A 898 -26.53 10.67 -10.85
CA LYS A 898 -25.42 10.73 -9.89
C LYS A 898 -24.16 10.05 -10.41
N ASP A 899 -24.32 8.86 -10.99
CA ASP A 899 -23.20 8.02 -11.43
C ASP A 899 -22.47 8.55 -12.67
N SER A 900 -23.04 9.54 -13.38
CA SER A 900 -22.42 10.14 -14.56
C SER A 900 -21.31 11.15 -14.26
N ALA A 901 -21.07 11.49 -12.99
CA ALA A 901 -19.94 12.29 -12.52
C ALA A 901 -19.13 11.50 -11.48
N ALA A 902 -18.02 10.90 -11.90
CA ALA A 902 -17.28 9.94 -11.06
C ALA A 902 -15.78 10.20 -11.06
N VAL A 903 -15.10 9.69 -10.03
CA VAL A 903 -13.65 9.56 -9.97
C VAL A 903 -13.31 8.11 -10.27
N ILE A 904 -12.40 7.88 -11.23
CA ILE A 904 -11.83 6.56 -11.45
C ILE A 904 -10.70 6.33 -10.45
N GLY A 905 -10.68 5.15 -9.84
CA GLY A 905 -9.64 4.78 -8.90
C GLY A 905 -9.33 3.31 -8.90
N ILE A 906 -8.18 2.98 -8.34
CA ILE A 906 -7.77 1.61 -8.08
C ILE A 906 -8.02 1.36 -6.60
N ASN A 907 -8.94 0.45 -6.28
CA ASN A 907 -9.19 -0.03 -4.92
C ASN A 907 -8.84 -1.53 -4.90
N GLY A 908 -7.70 -1.88 -4.32
CA GLY A 908 -7.11 -3.23 -4.51
C GLY A 908 -6.71 -3.48 -5.97
N ALA A 909 -7.27 -4.50 -6.64
CA ALA A 909 -7.07 -4.74 -8.08
C ALA A 909 -8.15 -4.12 -8.97
N GLN A 910 -9.30 -3.79 -8.39
CA GLN A 910 -10.46 -3.40 -9.16
C GLN A 910 -10.36 -1.92 -9.51
N VAL A 911 -10.59 -1.63 -10.79
CA VAL A 911 -10.82 -0.27 -11.26
C VAL A 911 -12.28 0.06 -10.97
N VAL A 912 -12.49 1.01 -10.06
CA VAL A 912 -13.81 1.41 -9.60
C VAL A 912 -14.08 2.85 -10.02
N PHE A 913 -15.30 3.12 -10.47
CA PHE A 913 -15.81 4.47 -10.65
C PHE A 913 -16.67 4.80 -9.44
N THR A 914 -16.22 5.76 -8.63
CA THR A 914 -16.99 6.20 -7.46
C THR A 914 -17.61 7.56 -7.77
N PRO A 915 -18.94 7.72 -7.63
CA PRO A 915 -19.58 9.01 -7.82
C PRO A 915 -18.94 10.07 -6.94
N VAL A 916 -18.69 11.25 -7.50
CA VAL A 916 -17.94 12.32 -6.81
C VAL A 916 -18.62 12.74 -5.50
N VAL A 917 -19.95 12.68 -5.47
CA VAL A 917 -20.77 13.03 -4.31
C VAL A 917 -20.54 12.08 -3.13
N ASP A 918 -20.31 10.78 -3.40
CA ASP A 918 -20.09 9.78 -2.35
C ASP A 918 -18.72 9.95 -1.70
N LEU A 919 -17.73 10.36 -2.50
CA LEU A 919 -16.37 10.61 -2.03
C LEU A 919 -16.26 11.79 -1.08
N LEU A 920 -17.20 12.75 -1.11
CA LEU A 920 -17.20 13.90 -0.19
C LEU A 920 -17.19 13.47 1.28
N SER A 921 -17.91 12.39 1.62
CA SER A 921 -17.94 11.84 2.97
C SER A 921 -16.55 11.35 3.44
N GLU A 922 -15.75 10.82 2.51
CA GLU A 922 -14.41 10.28 2.73
C GLU A 922 -13.29 11.33 2.56
N THR A 923 -13.65 12.58 2.22
CA THR A 923 -12.69 13.64 1.89
C THR A 923 -12.52 14.63 3.04
N ASP A 924 -11.27 14.97 3.33
CA ASP A 924 -10.91 16.14 4.11
C ASP A 924 -10.63 17.32 3.15
N MET A 925 -11.64 18.15 2.92
CA MET A 925 -11.54 19.30 2.02
C MET A 925 -10.54 20.35 2.51
N LYS A 926 -10.36 20.50 3.82
CA LYS A 926 -9.46 21.49 4.42
C LYS A 926 -8.00 21.10 4.21
N ASN A 927 -7.66 19.85 4.53
CA ASN A 927 -6.31 19.34 4.35
C ASN A 927 -6.07 18.76 2.95
N ARG A 928 -7.08 18.79 2.07
CA ARG A 928 -7.00 18.38 0.68
C ARG A 928 -6.51 16.94 0.51
N LYS A 929 -7.10 16.01 1.26
CA LYS A 929 -6.73 14.60 1.24
C LYS A 929 -7.89 13.65 1.56
N SER A 930 -7.69 12.36 1.32
CA SER A 930 -8.57 11.31 1.85
C SER A 930 -8.46 11.23 3.39
N LYS A 931 -9.58 10.99 4.07
CA LYS A 931 -9.62 10.66 5.51
C LYS A 931 -9.03 9.27 5.79
N LYS A 932 -9.04 8.38 4.80
CA LYS A 932 -8.50 7.02 4.89
C LYS A 932 -7.11 6.99 4.25
N ALA A 933 -6.07 6.80 5.07
CA ALA A 933 -4.70 6.61 4.60
C ALA A 933 -4.31 5.13 4.73
N TRP A 934 -4.44 4.35 3.66
CA TRP A 934 -4.13 2.91 3.69
C TRP A 934 -2.68 2.66 4.11
N TRP A 935 -1.75 3.48 3.61
CA TRP A 935 -0.29 3.40 3.78
C TRP A 935 0.22 3.71 5.20
N ILE A 936 -0.62 4.21 6.12
CA ILE A 936 -0.17 4.74 7.43
C ILE A 936 0.57 3.70 8.28
N ASN A 937 0.12 2.44 8.23
CA ASN A 937 0.72 1.35 9.00
C ASN A 937 2.13 0.98 8.51
N LEU A 938 2.49 1.28 7.25
CA LEU A 938 3.85 1.07 6.76
C LEU A 938 4.88 1.95 7.47
N LYS A 939 4.46 3.08 8.06
CA LYS A 939 5.37 3.93 8.82
C LYS A 939 5.97 3.18 10.00
N GLU A 940 5.17 2.37 10.71
CA GLU A 940 5.67 1.55 11.82
C GLU A 940 6.71 0.54 11.32
N LEU A 941 6.48 -0.03 10.14
CA LEU A 941 7.43 -0.95 9.51
C LEU A 941 8.77 -0.27 9.18
N VAL A 942 8.76 1.01 8.76
CA VAL A 942 10.00 1.79 8.58
C VAL A 942 10.79 1.82 9.89
N GLU A 943 10.12 2.03 11.01
CA GLU A 943 10.75 2.09 12.34
C GLU A 943 11.26 0.70 12.78
N ILE A 944 10.46 -0.36 12.63
CA ILE A 944 10.87 -1.74 12.97
C ILE A 944 12.14 -2.11 12.19
N LEU A 945 12.15 -1.88 10.89
CA LEU A 945 13.27 -2.24 10.02
C LEU A 945 14.48 -1.33 10.18
N SER A 946 14.40 -0.21 10.90
CA SER A 946 15.51 0.72 11.08
C SER A 946 16.03 0.81 12.51
N LYS A 947 15.14 0.69 13.52
CA LYS A 947 15.39 0.97 14.94
C LYS A 947 15.42 -0.28 15.83
N TRP A 948 16.28 -1.24 15.52
CA TRP A 948 16.45 -2.43 16.38
C TRP A 948 16.87 -2.06 17.81
N GLY A 949 16.25 -2.70 18.81
CA GLY A 949 16.49 -2.48 20.25
C GLY A 949 16.02 -1.11 20.76
N TYR A 950 15.13 -0.42 20.06
CA TYR A 950 14.63 0.91 20.45
C TYR A 950 13.61 0.84 21.59
N TYR A 951 12.83 -0.24 21.66
CA TYR A 951 11.81 -0.46 22.69
C TYR A 951 12.31 -1.18 23.95
N GLU A 952 13.59 -1.57 24.02
CA GLU A 952 14.16 -2.18 25.25
C GLU A 952 14.41 -1.15 26.38
N VAL A 953 14.11 0.13 26.14
CA VAL A 953 14.27 1.23 27.11
C VAL A 953 12.93 1.60 27.80
N GLU A 954 11.81 1.01 27.39
CA GLU A 954 10.50 1.05 28.10
C GLU A 954 9.97 -0.39 28.28
N PRO A 955 9.17 -0.69 29.33
CA PRO A 955 8.84 -2.06 29.70
C PRO A 955 7.87 -2.71 28.69
N GLU A 956 8.24 -3.92 28.27
CA GLU A 956 7.56 -4.89 27.40
C GLU A 956 6.89 -4.40 26.09
N PRO A 957 7.28 -4.96 24.92
CA PRO A 957 6.53 -4.76 23.69
C PRO A 957 5.18 -5.48 23.79
N ASN A 958 4.08 -4.72 23.89
CA ASN A 958 2.71 -5.22 23.89
C ASN A 958 2.47 -6.22 22.74
N GLN A 959 1.99 -7.43 23.05
CA GLN A 959 1.50 -8.43 22.07
C GLN A 959 0.53 -7.82 21.04
N LEU A 960 -0.29 -6.85 21.47
CA LEU A 960 -1.20 -6.06 20.64
C LEU A 960 -0.50 -5.35 19.46
N PHE A 961 0.74 -4.87 19.65
CA PHE A 961 1.51 -4.17 18.60
C PHE A 961 1.76 -5.09 17.39
N TYR A 962 2.05 -6.35 17.66
CA TYR A 962 2.35 -7.33 16.64
C TYR A 962 1.09 -7.86 15.93
N GLU A 963 -0.05 -7.92 16.63
CA GLU A 963 -1.36 -8.19 16.04
C GLU A 963 -1.84 -7.05 15.13
N THR A 964 -1.46 -5.80 15.42
CA THR A 964 -1.80 -4.64 14.56
C THR A 964 -1.06 -4.71 13.22
N LEU A 965 0.18 -5.21 13.19
CA LEU A 965 0.96 -5.39 11.95
C LEU A 965 0.42 -6.54 11.09
N ASP A 966 -0.01 -7.65 11.70
CA ASP A 966 -0.70 -8.74 10.99
C ASP A 966 -2.06 -8.25 10.44
N ASN A 967 -2.81 -7.48 11.23
CA ASN A 967 -4.01 -6.82 10.74
C ASN A 967 -3.71 -5.78 9.66
N ALA A 968 -2.55 -5.11 9.66
CA ALA A 968 -2.17 -4.16 8.63
C ALA A 968 -1.78 -4.86 7.33
N LEU A 969 -1.01 -5.94 7.38
CA LEU A 969 -0.63 -6.73 6.21
C LEU A 969 -1.85 -7.44 5.59
N HIS A 970 -2.88 -7.77 6.38
CA HIS A 970 -4.08 -8.50 5.92
C HIS A 970 -5.36 -7.65 5.77
N ARG A 971 -5.48 -6.46 6.38
CA ARG A 971 -6.59 -5.51 6.13
C ARG A 971 -6.16 -4.45 5.12
N ARG A 972 -6.63 -4.65 3.88
CA ARG A 972 -6.68 -3.64 2.82
C ARG A 972 -5.32 -2.98 2.47
N TYR A 973 -4.21 -3.68 2.66
CA TYR A 973 -3.19 -3.65 1.60
C TYR A 973 -3.63 -4.64 0.60
#